data_AF-A0A0M7ESQ0-F1
#
_entry.id   AF-A0A0M7ESQ0-F1
#
_cell.length_a   1.000
_cell.length_b   1.000
_cell.length_c   1.000
_cell.angle_alpha   90.00
_cell.angle_beta   90.00
_cell.angle_gamma   90.00
#
_symmetry.space_group_name_H-M   'P 1'
#
loop_
_entity.id
_entity.type
_entity.pdbx_description
1 polymer ?
#
loop_
_entity_poly.entity_id
_entity_poly.type
_entity_poly.pdbx_seq_one_letter_code
_entity_poly.pdbx_strand_id
1 'polypeptide(L)'
;MLDLDISEFFAEDGPLASAMPGYKPRPSQVELAQAIGEAIQDRATLVAEAGTGIGKTWAYLVPAFIQGGKVLISTGTRTLQDQLFTRDLPRVRAALAAPVTAALLKGRGNYVCHYHLERLQGDERALKSRTEIQQLRQIQVFAGISKTGDRGDLAQVPEDADIWQRVTSTRENCLGQECPRIRDCFVVKARRQAQEADVVVVNHALFMADLVLREEGVTDLLPEADTVIFDEAHQLPDTATRFLGSSVSTHQLLDFGRALEAAGLAYAREATKWSDVARHLETATRELRLVCAPLERLPGRKATFEAIPNADEFDAALAVLREAVDIATNALGSVAERHPDLVAAARSGAEIAVRLKRWATPGRDGAGFDDEGWGRDDQAPAPAPQSALGDGLSTPAAILEGAAAAVEWTGPAVRWVEHGQHHVRLHSAPLSVAQAFSKYRKPGQAWIMTSATLSVNGEFTHFTGQLGLDRARTGKWESPFDYPEQALLFVPRGMPEPQSPQFLDRFVQTLLPLLEASPGGTLVLCTTLRAVDKVANLLADAFDDAGHDWPLLKQGEGTRRDLLDRFCKLTHPVLVGSASFWEGIDLPGDVLTLVAIDKLPFAPPDDPVIEARLRACRAHGGNPFSEYQLPEAAISLKQGAGRLIRTESDWGVLMVGDARLVEKPYGKRLWRGLPPFARTRELEEVLAFYRRKQE
;
A
#
# COMPACT_ATOMS: atom_id res chain seq x y z
N MET A 1 27.06 -6.43 26.32
CA MET A 1 25.77 -5.74 26.22
C MET A 1 25.49 -5.20 27.61
N LEU A 2 24.99 -3.98 27.76
CA LEU A 2 24.60 -3.48 29.07
C LEU A 2 23.47 -4.39 29.59
N ASP A 3 23.64 -4.98 30.76
CA ASP A 3 22.68 -5.91 31.40
C ASP A 3 21.55 -5.08 32.07
N LEU A 4 20.94 -4.21 31.27
CA LEU A 4 19.93 -3.26 31.70
C LEU A 4 18.54 -3.83 31.41
N ASP A 5 17.59 -3.54 32.31
CA ASP A 5 16.17 -3.74 32.02
C ASP A 5 15.75 -2.79 30.87
N ILE A 6 14.74 -3.19 30.09
CA ILE A 6 14.17 -2.37 29.01
C ILE A 6 13.86 -0.96 29.51
N SER A 7 13.31 -0.82 30.72
CA SER A 7 12.96 0.49 31.29
C SER A 7 14.15 1.42 31.49
N GLU A 8 15.34 0.90 31.79
CA GLU A 8 16.53 1.70 32.06
C GLU A 8 17.07 2.35 30.78
N PHE A 9 16.80 1.77 29.61
CA PHE A 9 17.13 2.41 28.32
C PHE A 9 16.36 3.73 28.11
N PHE A 10 15.17 3.83 28.68
CA PHE A 10 14.25 4.96 28.53
C PHE A 10 14.26 5.93 29.71
N ALA A 11 15.07 5.69 30.75
CA ALA A 11 15.17 6.55 31.93
C ALA A 11 15.66 7.97 31.60
N GLU A 12 15.42 8.94 32.51
CA GLU A 12 15.85 10.35 32.33
C GLU A 12 17.37 10.49 32.18
N ASP A 13 18.13 9.60 32.81
CA ASP A 13 19.58 9.48 32.75
C ASP A 13 20.03 8.29 31.89
N GLY A 14 19.10 7.65 31.18
CA GLY A 14 19.36 6.46 30.37
C GLY A 14 20.13 6.75 29.07
N PRO A 15 20.57 5.69 28.37
CA PRO A 15 21.26 5.78 27.08
C PRO A 15 20.54 6.62 26.02
N LEU A 16 19.21 6.52 25.93
CA LEU A 16 18.43 7.32 24.98
C LEU A 16 18.45 8.81 25.31
N ALA A 17 18.28 9.16 26.59
CA ALA A 17 18.32 10.55 27.06
C ALA A 17 19.70 11.17 26.84
N SER A 18 20.76 10.43 27.14
CA SER A 18 22.15 10.87 26.96
C SER A 18 22.51 11.13 25.50
N ALA A 19 22.00 10.30 24.58
CA ALA A 19 22.31 10.40 23.17
C ALA A 19 21.45 11.44 22.41
N MET A 20 20.28 11.81 22.95
CA MET A 20 19.27 12.59 22.23
C MET A 20 18.85 13.83 23.03
N PRO A 21 19.42 15.01 22.72
CA PRO A 21 18.99 16.27 23.33
C PRO A 21 17.49 16.50 23.14
N GLY A 22 16.77 16.76 24.23
CA GLY A 22 15.32 16.98 24.23
C GLY A 22 14.46 15.71 24.35
N TYR A 23 15.07 14.53 24.52
CA TYR A 23 14.33 13.34 24.94
C TYR A 23 13.74 13.53 26.33
N LYS A 24 12.48 13.12 26.49
CA LYS A 24 11.81 13.04 27.78
C LYS A 24 11.21 11.64 27.94
N PRO A 25 11.40 10.98 29.09
CA PRO A 25 10.77 9.70 29.35
C PRO A 25 9.25 9.82 29.34
N ARG A 26 8.61 8.80 28.78
CA ARG A 26 7.17 8.68 28.71
C ARG A 26 6.77 7.33 29.30
N PRO A 27 5.98 7.28 30.37
CA PRO A 27 5.55 6.01 30.96
C PRO A 27 4.93 5.05 29.93
N SER A 28 4.06 5.58 29.06
CA SER A 28 3.43 4.78 28.00
C SER A 28 4.42 4.24 26.94
N GLN A 29 5.56 4.89 26.73
CA GLN A 29 6.62 4.37 25.86
C GLN A 29 7.34 3.19 26.50
N VAL A 30 7.61 3.28 27.80
CA VAL A 30 8.27 2.23 28.59
C VAL A 30 7.38 0.99 28.67
N GLU A 31 6.10 1.19 29.04
CA GLU A 31 5.11 0.11 29.12
C GLU A 31 4.94 -0.60 27.76
N LEU A 32 4.89 0.16 26.67
CA LEU A 32 4.83 -0.41 25.32
C LEU A 32 6.10 -1.22 25.00
N ALA A 33 7.28 -0.69 25.31
CA ALA A 33 8.55 -1.37 25.05
C ALA A 33 8.68 -2.68 25.86
N GLN A 34 8.22 -2.67 27.11
CA GLN A 34 8.18 -3.86 27.97
C GLN A 34 7.21 -4.91 27.42
N ALA A 35 5.99 -4.51 27.05
CA ALA A 35 5.01 -5.43 26.46
C ALA A 35 5.51 -6.05 25.14
N ILE A 36 6.20 -5.27 24.32
CA ILE A 36 6.87 -5.77 23.10
C ILE A 36 7.99 -6.75 23.48
N GLY A 37 8.82 -6.40 24.46
CA GLY A 37 9.89 -7.26 24.93
C GLY A 37 9.39 -8.61 25.44
N GLU A 38 8.33 -8.63 26.25
CA GLU A 38 7.68 -9.86 26.72
C GLU A 38 7.13 -10.68 25.55
N ALA A 39 6.48 -10.03 24.57
CA ALA A 39 5.94 -10.71 23.41
C ALA A 39 7.03 -11.33 22.52
N ILE A 40 8.21 -10.69 22.41
CA ILE A 40 9.36 -11.26 21.70
C ILE A 40 9.91 -12.48 22.45
N GLN A 41 10.12 -12.37 23.78
CA GLN A 41 10.59 -13.48 24.61
C GLN A 41 9.67 -14.69 24.57
N ASP A 42 8.36 -14.45 24.71
CA ASP A 42 7.34 -15.49 24.71
C ASP A 42 7.05 -16.05 23.31
N ARG A 43 7.67 -15.47 22.27
CA ARG A 43 7.36 -15.76 20.87
C ARG A 43 5.85 -15.68 20.65
N ALA A 44 5.24 -14.57 21.04
CA ALA A 44 3.82 -14.33 20.96
C ALA A 44 3.46 -13.39 19.79
N THR A 45 2.17 -13.23 19.55
CA THR A 45 1.64 -12.16 18.69
C THR A 45 1.09 -11.05 19.58
N LEU A 46 1.56 -9.81 19.39
CA LEU A 46 1.08 -8.61 20.07
C LEU A 46 0.50 -7.63 19.06
N VAL A 47 -0.72 -7.16 19.32
CA VAL A 47 -1.38 -6.06 18.62
C VAL A 47 -1.43 -4.88 19.56
N ALA A 48 -0.60 -3.87 19.30
CA ALA A 48 -0.39 -2.71 20.14
C ALA A 48 -0.86 -1.42 19.46
N GLU A 49 -2.00 -0.88 19.90
CA GLU A 49 -2.36 0.49 19.55
C GLU A 49 -1.57 1.44 20.43
N ALA A 50 -0.70 2.24 19.82
CA ALA A 50 0.12 3.20 20.53
C ALA A 50 -0.09 4.59 19.95
N GLY A 51 -0.69 5.48 20.73
CA GLY A 51 -1.01 6.85 20.36
C GLY A 51 0.14 7.62 19.69
N THR A 52 -0.22 8.64 18.93
CA THR A 52 0.75 9.55 18.31
C THR A 52 1.64 10.17 19.38
N GLY A 53 2.93 10.33 19.09
CA GLY A 53 3.87 10.95 20.03
C GLY A 53 4.46 10.03 21.09
N ILE A 54 3.95 8.81 21.31
CA ILE A 54 4.53 7.89 22.31
C ILE A 54 6.00 7.54 22.00
N GLY A 55 6.39 7.58 20.72
CA GLY A 55 7.72 7.09 20.30
C GLY A 55 7.69 5.59 20.01
N LYS A 56 6.61 5.11 19.36
CA LYS A 56 6.41 3.73 18.87
C LYS A 56 7.66 3.11 18.28
N THR A 57 8.30 3.84 17.37
CA THR A 57 9.50 3.40 16.67
C THR A 57 10.60 2.98 17.63
N TRP A 58 10.85 3.76 18.67
CA TRP A 58 11.90 3.42 19.62
C TRP A 58 11.46 2.35 20.60
N ALA A 59 10.18 2.37 20.98
CA ALA A 59 9.59 1.34 21.84
C ALA A 59 9.69 -0.07 21.24
N TYR A 60 9.64 -0.22 19.91
CA TYR A 60 9.88 -1.52 19.28
C TYR A 60 11.34 -1.78 18.91
N LEU A 61 12.15 -0.75 18.59
CA LEU A 61 13.56 -0.93 18.21
C LEU A 61 14.44 -1.34 19.39
N VAL A 62 14.22 -0.78 20.57
CA VAL A 62 15.01 -1.09 21.78
C VAL A 62 14.92 -2.59 22.13
N PRO A 63 13.74 -3.18 22.38
CA PRO A 63 13.65 -4.61 22.69
C PRO A 63 14.14 -5.47 21.52
N ALA A 64 13.90 -5.06 20.26
CA ALA A 64 14.37 -5.79 19.09
C ALA A 64 15.91 -5.87 18.99
N PHE A 65 16.63 -4.84 19.42
CA PHE A 65 18.09 -4.84 19.37
C PHE A 65 18.74 -5.60 20.53
N ILE A 66 18.16 -5.51 21.72
CA ILE A 66 18.79 -6.09 22.93
C ILE A 66 18.50 -7.58 23.09
N GLN A 67 17.33 -8.05 22.63
CA GLN A 67 16.97 -9.47 22.74
C GLN A 67 17.67 -10.34 21.69
N GLY A 68 18.22 -9.71 20.65
CA GLY A 68 18.95 -10.39 19.59
C GLY A 68 18.07 -11.22 18.67
N GLY A 69 18.70 -12.05 17.85
CA GLY A 69 18.03 -12.76 16.77
C GLY A 69 17.81 -11.88 15.55
N LYS A 70 17.25 -12.48 14.49
CA LYS A 70 17.03 -11.80 13.22
C LYS A 70 15.68 -11.10 13.22
N VAL A 71 15.68 -9.79 12.98
CA VAL A 71 14.49 -8.94 13.05
C VAL A 71 14.10 -8.44 11.67
N LEU A 72 12.84 -8.62 11.30
CA LEU A 72 12.26 -8.06 10.09
C LEU A 72 11.25 -6.98 10.45
N ILE A 73 11.51 -5.74 10.03
CA ILE A 73 10.59 -4.61 10.24
C ILE A 73 9.91 -4.29 8.93
N SER A 74 8.59 -4.44 8.89
CA SER A 74 7.74 -4.16 7.75
C SER A 74 6.95 -2.87 8.01
N THR A 75 7.11 -1.86 7.16
CA THR A 75 6.40 -0.58 7.28
C THR A 75 5.26 -0.45 6.27
N GLY A 76 4.23 0.34 6.60
CA GLY A 76 3.11 0.61 5.68
C GLY A 76 3.52 1.27 4.35
N THR A 77 4.42 2.25 4.38
CA THR A 77 4.81 3.02 3.18
C THR A 77 6.32 3.07 2.98
N ARG A 78 6.74 3.29 1.72
CA ARG A 78 8.17 3.47 1.37
C ARG A 78 8.78 4.70 2.04
N THR A 79 8.01 5.76 2.21
CA THR A 79 8.47 6.97 2.91
C THR A 79 8.78 6.68 4.38
N LEU A 80 7.89 5.94 5.06
CA LEU A 80 8.15 5.49 6.44
C LEU A 80 9.33 4.52 6.51
N GLN A 81 9.47 3.65 5.49
CA GLN A 81 10.61 2.75 5.35
C GLN A 81 11.94 3.52 5.31
N ASP A 82 12.02 4.56 4.48
CA ASP A 82 13.20 5.40 4.32
C ASP A 82 13.49 6.21 5.59
N GLN A 83 12.46 6.78 6.22
CA GLN A 83 12.58 7.50 7.49
C GLN A 83 13.13 6.59 8.60
N LEU A 84 12.55 5.42 8.77
CA LEU A 84 12.98 4.44 9.77
C LEU A 84 14.46 4.07 9.56
N PHE A 85 14.85 3.75 8.33
CA PHE A 85 16.20 3.27 8.03
C PHE A 85 17.27 4.37 8.09
N THR A 86 16.97 5.58 7.63
CA THR A 86 17.96 6.66 7.55
C THR A 86 18.04 7.52 8.81
N ARG A 87 16.97 7.60 9.60
CA ARG A 87 16.87 8.48 10.77
C ARG A 87 16.78 7.71 12.08
N ASP A 88 15.72 6.92 12.26
CA ASP A 88 15.37 6.42 13.59
C ASP A 88 16.24 5.21 14.01
N LEU A 89 16.43 4.24 13.11
CA LEU A 89 17.25 3.05 13.34
C LEU A 89 18.71 3.41 13.68
N PRO A 90 19.43 4.26 12.91
CA PRO A 90 20.82 4.62 13.24
C PRO A 90 20.94 5.36 14.57
N ARG A 91 19.96 6.21 14.92
CA ARG A 91 19.95 6.96 16.19
C ARG A 91 19.80 6.04 17.39
N VAL A 92 18.80 5.15 17.40
CA VAL A 92 18.59 4.19 18.47
C VAL A 92 19.79 3.25 18.58
N ARG A 93 20.30 2.75 17.45
CA ARG A 93 21.48 1.88 17.46
C ARG A 93 22.70 2.55 18.09
N ALA A 94 22.96 3.81 17.73
CA ALA A 94 24.08 4.58 18.28
C ALA A 94 23.90 4.84 19.78
N ALA A 95 22.69 5.20 20.21
CA ALA A 95 22.37 5.44 21.62
C ALA A 95 22.57 4.20 22.49
N LEU A 96 22.20 3.03 21.99
CA LEU A 96 22.34 1.75 22.70
C LEU A 96 23.74 1.13 22.58
N ALA A 97 24.62 1.71 21.74
CA ALA A 97 25.86 1.08 21.29
C ALA A 97 25.64 -0.37 20.80
N ALA A 98 24.48 -0.63 20.18
CA ALA A 98 24.06 -1.96 19.81
C ALA A 98 24.88 -2.46 18.60
N PRO A 99 25.53 -3.63 18.66
CA PRO A 99 26.37 -4.17 17.58
C PRO A 99 25.52 -4.83 16.49
N VAL A 100 24.42 -4.20 16.09
CA VAL A 100 23.47 -4.74 15.10
C VAL A 100 23.73 -4.16 13.71
N THR A 101 23.77 -5.05 12.73
CA THR A 101 23.82 -4.69 11.31
C THR A 101 22.41 -4.51 10.77
N ALA A 102 22.21 -3.52 9.90
CA ALA A 102 20.91 -3.22 9.34
C ALA A 102 20.96 -3.07 7.81
N ALA A 103 19.92 -3.56 7.13
CA ALA A 103 19.77 -3.44 5.69
C ALA A 103 18.37 -2.97 5.28
N LEU A 104 18.29 -2.22 4.19
CA LEU A 104 17.05 -1.76 3.56
C LEU A 104 16.80 -2.59 2.29
N LEU A 105 15.60 -3.16 2.16
CA LEU A 105 15.24 -3.91 0.97
C LEU A 105 13.89 -3.45 0.41
N LYS A 106 13.89 -3.10 -0.88
CA LYS A 106 12.69 -2.67 -1.63
C LYS A 106 12.38 -3.64 -2.78
N GLY A 107 11.23 -3.46 -3.42
CA GLY A 107 10.89 -4.20 -4.63
C GLY A 107 11.78 -3.81 -5.82
N ARG A 108 11.97 -4.73 -6.79
CA ARG A 108 12.86 -4.55 -7.97
C ARG A 108 12.62 -3.26 -8.76
N GLY A 109 11.36 -2.84 -8.89
CA GLY A 109 10.98 -1.60 -9.56
C GLY A 109 11.45 -0.31 -8.85
N ASN A 110 12.14 -0.40 -7.72
CA ASN A 110 12.78 0.74 -7.05
C ASN A 110 14.28 0.82 -7.32
N TYR A 111 14.85 -0.11 -8.08
CA TYR A 111 16.27 -0.14 -8.39
C TYR A 111 16.48 0.03 -9.89
N VAL A 112 17.43 0.88 -10.27
CA VAL A 112 17.88 0.96 -11.65
C VAL A 112 18.45 -0.40 -12.08
N CYS A 113 18.04 -0.87 -13.26
CA CYS A 113 18.59 -2.06 -13.88
C CYS A 113 19.61 -1.65 -14.94
N HIS A 114 20.90 -1.89 -14.69
CA HIS A 114 21.97 -1.56 -15.64
C HIS A 114 21.73 -2.11 -17.05
N TYR A 115 21.22 -3.35 -17.16
CA TYR A 115 20.92 -3.97 -18.44
C TYR A 115 19.84 -3.21 -19.24
N HIS A 116 18.71 -2.86 -18.60
CA HIS A 116 17.64 -2.12 -19.27
C HIS A 116 18.04 -0.67 -19.56
N LEU A 117 18.81 -0.05 -18.67
CA LEU A 117 19.37 1.29 -18.89
C LEU A 117 20.27 1.33 -20.14
N GLU A 118 21.21 0.40 -20.26
CA GLU A 118 22.13 0.28 -21.41
C GLU A 118 21.36 -0.01 -22.71
N ARG A 119 20.36 -0.90 -22.66
CA ARG A 119 19.52 -1.21 -23.82
C ARG A 119 18.72 0.00 -24.30
N LEU A 120 18.18 0.80 -23.38
CA LEU A 120 17.44 2.00 -23.71
C LEU A 120 18.35 3.11 -24.27
N GLN A 121 19.61 3.18 -23.83
CA GLN A 121 20.60 4.09 -24.39
C GLN A 121 20.98 3.72 -25.83
N GLY A 122 21.02 2.42 -26.15
CA GLY A 122 21.33 1.94 -27.50
C GLY A 122 20.21 2.13 -28.53
N ASP A 123 19.01 2.55 -28.11
CA ASP A 123 17.84 2.70 -28.97
C ASP A 123 17.27 4.13 -28.92
N GLU A 124 17.93 5.06 -29.62
CA GLU A 124 17.51 6.48 -29.67
C GLU A 124 16.09 6.67 -30.22
N ARG A 125 15.57 5.70 -31.00
CA ARG A 125 14.20 5.74 -31.54
C ARG A 125 13.13 5.41 -30.51
N ALA A 126 13.53 4.85 -29.36
CA ALA A 126 12.60 4.47 -28.32
C ALA A 126 12.17 5.64 -27.41
N LEU A 127 12.84 6.80 -27.47
CA LEU A 127 12.52 7.97 -26.65
C LEU A 127 11.47 8.85 -27.34
N LYS A 128 10.40 9.19 -26.62
CA LYS A 128 9.21 9.86 -27.17
C LYS A 128 9.25 11.37 -27.03
N SER A 129 10.10 11.92 -26.16
CA SER A 129 10.12 13.35 -25.84
C SER A 129 11.49 13.88 -25.40
N ARG A 130 11.68 15.20 -25.47
CA ARG A 130 12.88 15.88 -24.91
C ARG A 130 13.00 15.68 -23.39
N THR A 131 11.87 15.62 -22.69
CA THR A 131 11.82 15.38 -21.24
C THR A 131 12.36 13.99 -20.89
N GLU A 132 11.98 12.95 -21.65
CA GLU A 132 12.51 11.59 -21.46
C GLU A 132 14.03 11.54 -21.65
N ILE A 133 14.58 12.29 -22.63
CA ILE A 133 16.03 12.36 -22.87
C ILE A 133 16.74 12.97 -21.65
N GLN A 134 16.22 14.05 -21.09
CA GLN A 134 16.78 14.69 -19.90
C GLN A 134 16.75 13.75 -18.69
N GLN A 135 15.61 13.10 -18.45
CA GLN A 135 15.45 12.16 -17.35
C GLN A 135 16.37 10.94 -17.49
N LEU A 136 16.52 10.39 -18.70
CA LEU A 136 17.43 9.27 -18.96
C LEU A 136 18.89 9.65 -18.64
N ARG A 137 19.33 10.86 -19.00
CA ARG A 137 20.67 11.36 -18.66
C ARG A 137 20.85 11.48 -17.14
N GLN A 138 19.84 11.99 -16.42
CA GLN A 138 19.87 12.06 -14.96
C GLN A 138 20.00 10.67 -14.33
N ILE A 139 19.23 9.68 -14.82
CA ILE A 139 19.30 8.29 -14.36
C ILE A 139 20.67 7.67 -14.64
N GLN A 140 21.27 7.97 -15.80
CA GLN A 140 22.60 7.47 -16.16
C GLN A 140 23.68 7.97 -15.20
N VAL A 141 23.71 9.29 -14.96
CA VAL A 141 24.66 9.90 -14.02
C VAL A 141 24.47 9.28 -12.63
N PHE A 142 23.22 9.17 -12.19
CA PHE A 142 22.87 8.55 -10.91
C PHE A 142 23.35 7.10 -10.80
N ALA A 143 23.09 6.26 -11.81
CA ALA A 143 23.49 4.86 -11.80
C ALA A 143 25.01 4.66 -11.78
N GLY A 144 25.77 5.64 -12.29
CA GLY A 144 27.25 5.61 -12.27
C GLY A 144 27.86 5.98 -10.91
N ILE A 145 27.17 6.78 -10.09
CA ILE A 145 27.68 7.25 -8.79
C ILE A 145 27.00 6.59 -7.58
N SER A 146 25.80 6.04 -7.76
CA SER A 146 25.01 5.48 -6.69
C SER A 146 25.56 4.12 -6.23
N LYS A 147 25.58 3.92 -4.91
CA LYS A 147 25.93 2.62 -4.31
C LYS A 147 24.72 1.67 -4.23
N THR A 148 23.52 2.23 -4.18
CA THR A 148 22.26 1.53 -3.92
C THR A 148 21.41 1.37 -5.17
N GLY A 149 21.51 2.31 -6.11
CA GLY A 149 20.64 2.41 -7.29
C GLY A 149 19.17 2.68 -6.96
N ASP A 150 18.88 3.11 -5.73
CA ASP A 150 17.53 3.28 -5.21
C ASP A 150 16.85 4.54 -5.77
N ARG A 151 15.61 4.39 -6.20
CA ARG A 151 14.74 5.49 -6.67
C ARG A 151 14.68 6.67 -5.70
N GLY A 152 14.66 6.40 -4.41
CA GLY A 152 14.54 7.40 -3.34
C GLY A 152 15.72 8.37 -3.27
N ASP A 153 16.87 8.00 -3.85
CA ASP A 153 18.07 8.82 -3.91
C ASP A 153 18.12 9.73 -5.16
N LEU A 154 17.14 9.61 -6.09
CA LEU A 154 17.06 10.35 -7.34
C LEU A 154 15.90 11.36 -7.35
N ALA A 155 16.03 12.48 -6.64
CA ALA A 155 14.95 13.47 -6.55
C ALA A 155 14.63 14.21 -7.86
N GLN A 156 15.57 14.26 -8.81
CA GLN A 156 15.47 15.07 -10.03
C GLN A 156 14.50 14.50 -11.07
N VAL A 157 14.20 13.20 -11.00
CA VAL A 157 13.22 12.55 -11.87
C VAL A 157 11.89 12.50 -11.12
N PRO A 158 10.73 12.81 -11.74
CA PRO A 158 9.40 12.61 -11.14
C PRO A 158 9.06 11.15 -10.87
N GLU A 159 8.31 10.85 -9.80
CA GLU A 159 7.98 9.46 -9.39
C GLU A 159 7.12 8.71 -10.42
N ASP A 160 6.27 9.45 -11.12
CA ASP A 160 5.36 8.98 -12.18
C ASP A 160 6.01 8.99 -13.57
N ALA A 161 7.30 9.33 -13.68
CA ALA A 161 7.98 9.38 -14.96
C ALA A 161 8.03 7.98 -15.62
N ASP A 162 7.38 7.85 -16.79
CA ASP A 162 7.31 6.61 -17.57
C ASP A 162 8.68 5.98 -17.85
N ILE A 163 9.72 6.82 -18.00
CA ILE A 163 11.09 6.38 -18.24
C ILE A 163 11.60 5.44 -17.14
N TRP A 164 11.15 5.60 -15.89
CA TRP A 164 11.59 4.78 -14.76
C TRP A 164 11.21 3.31 -14.94
N GLN A 165 9.98 3.03 -15.41
CA GLN A 165 9.52 1.67 -15.66
C GLN A 165 10.32 0.96 -16.76
N ARG A 166 10.95 1.74 -17.64
CA ARG A 166 11.75 1.24 -18.77
C ARG A 166 13.20 0.96 -18.42
N VAL A 167 13.71 1.54 -17.33
CA VAL A 167 15.09 1.35 -16.83
C VAL A 167 15.15 0.46 -15.59
N THR A 168 14.02 -0.12 -15.17
CA THR A 168 13.94 -1.07 -14.05
C THR A 168 13.61 -2.47 -14.56
N SER A 169 13.57 -3.45 -13.66
CA SER A 169 13.22 -4.84 -13.99
C SER A 169 12.03 -5.34 -13.19
N THR A 170 11.27 -6.25 -13.78
CA THR A 170 10.16 -6.99 -13.17
C THR A 170 10.55 -8.46 -12.97
N ARG A 171 9.65 -9.31 -12.47
CA ARG A 171 9.90 -10.77 -12.36
C ARG A 171 10.02 -11.38 -13.75
N GLU A 172 9.25 -10.87 -14.70
CA GLU A 172 9.04 -11.42 -16.03
C GLU A 172 10.16 -11.04 -17.02
N ASN A 173 10.76 -9.86 -16.87
CA ASN A 173 11.78 -9.37 -17.81
C ASN A 173 13.23 -9.49 -17.29
N CYS A 174 13.42 -9.94 -16.05
CA CYS A 174 14.74 -10.06 -15.45
C CYS A 174 15.45 -11.34 -15.91
N LEU A 175 16.65 -11.21 -16.48
CA LEU A 175 17.49 -12.33 -16.94
C LEU A 175 18.08 -13.19 -15.81
N GLY A 176 17.81 -12.86 -14.53
CA GLY A 176 18.27 -13.65 -13.40
C GLY A 176 19.79 -13.86 -13.37
N GLN A 177 20.21 -15.12 -13.22
CA GLN A 177 21.63 -15.52 -13.15
C GLN A 177 22.38 -15.32 -14.47
N GLU A 178 21.66 -15.28 -15.60
CA GLU A 178 22.23 -15.12 -16.93
C GLU A 178 22.48 -13.64 -17.30
N CYS A 179 22.12 -12.72 -16.40
CA CYS A 179 22.25 -11.29 -16.64
C CYS A 179 23.74 -10.87 -16.77
N PRO A 180 24.16 -10.23 -17.90
CA PRO A 180 25.54 -9.77 -18.08
C PRO A 180 26.02 -8.76 -17.03
N ARG A 181 25.08 -8.02 -16.41
CA ARG A 181 25.35 -6.99 -15.39
C ARG A 181 25.05 -7.49 -13.97
N ILE A 182 25.00 -8.81 -13.73
CA ILE A 182 24.66 -9.37 -12.41
C ILE A 182 25.61 -8.95 -11.29
N ARG A 183 26.90 -8.83 -11.57
CA ARG A 183 27.92 -8.41 -10.59
C ARG A 183 27.68 -6.99 -10.07
N ASP A 184 27.17 -6.12 -10.95
CA ASP A 184 26.87 -4.73 -10.62
C ASP A 184 25.44 -4.53 -10.13
N CYS A 185 24.59 -5.55 -10.26
CA CYS A 185 23.15 -5.46 -10.00
C CYS A 185 22.81 -5.02 -8.57
N PHE A 186 22.20 -3.85 -8.47
CA PHE A 186 21.74 -3.26 -7.21
C PHE A 186 20.78 -4.19 -6.43
N VAL A 187 19.85 -4.85 -7.12
CA VAL A 187 18.89 -5.77 -6.48
C VAL A 187 19.61 -6.96 -5.84
N VAL A 188 20.60 -7.56 -6.52
CA VAL A 188 21.35 -8.71 -6.00
C VAL A 188 22.18 -8.29 -4.79
N LYS A 189 22.84 -7.13 -4.86
CA LYS A 189 23.61 -6.56 -3.75
C LYS A 189 22.72 -6.28 -2.53
N ALA A 190 21.57 -5.63 -2.73
CA ALA A 190 20.63 -5.31 -1.67
C ALA A 190 20.06 -6.58 -1.00
N ARG A 191 19.71 -7.61 -1.79
CA ARG A 191 19.26 -8.90 -1.26
C ARG A 191 20.34 -9.59 -0.43
N ARG A 192 21.58 -9.61 -0.92
CA ARG A 192 22.70 -10.19 -0.17
C ARG A 192 22.90 -9.48 1.18
N GLN A 193 22.90 -8.14 1.17
CA GLN A 193 22.98 -7.35 2.39
C GLN A 193 21.84 -7.64 3.36
N ALA A 194 20.60 -7.79 2.87
CA ALA A 194 19.46 -8.18 3.68
C ALA A 194 19.60 -9.59 4.27
N GLN A 195 20.19 -10.53 3.54
CA GLN A 195 20.45 -11.88 4.06
C GLN A 195 21.55 -11.90 5.13
N GLU A 196 22.53 -11.01 5.05
CA GLU A 196 23.64 -10.92 6.01
C GLU A 196 23.31 -10.06 7.25
N ALA A 197 22.33 -9.15 7.17
CA ALA A 197 22.01 -8.20 8.24
C ALA A 197 21.15 -8.79 9.37
N ASP A 198 21.36 -8.33 10.60
CA ASP A 198 20.57 -8.71 11.78
C ASP A 198 19.16 -8.09 11.74
N VAL A 199 19.04 -6.86 11.23
CA VAL A 199 17.78 -6.12 11.13
C VAL A 199 17.51 -5.77 9.67
N VAL A 200 16.39 -6.21 9.12
CA VAL A 200 15.99 -5.90 7.75
C VAL A 200 14.73 -5.05 7.74
N VAL A 201 14.79 -3.91 7.05
CA VAL A 201 13.64 -3.02 6.87
C VAL A 201 13.04 -3.21 5.48
N VAL A 202 11.78 -3.61 5.45
CA VAL A 202 10.96 -3.83 4.25
C VAL A 202 9.67 -3.02 4.35
N ASN A 203 8.88 -2.98 3.26
CA ASN A 203 7.49 -2.54 3.34
C ASN A 203 6.53 -3.75 3.38
N HIS A 204 5.28 -3.52 3.78
CA HIS A 204 4.24 -4.57 3.82
C HIS A 204 4.08 -5.27 2.46
N ALA A 205 4.14 -4.51 1.38
CA ALA A 205 4.04 -5.05 0.02
C ALA A 205 5.11 -6.11 -0.29
N LEU A 206 6.37 -5.86 0.07
CA LEU A 206 7.46 -6.80 -0.15
C LEU A 206 7.36 -8.01 0.78
N PHE A 207 6.91 -7.80 2.03
CA PHE A 207 6.62 -8.88 2.96
C PHE A 207 5.55 -9.83 2.39
N MET A 208 4.42 -9.30 1.92
CA MET A 208 3.36 -10.12 1.32
C MET A 208 3.82 -10.80 0.03
N ALA A 209 4.65 -10.14 -0.78
CA ALA A 209 5.21 -10.77 -1.98
C ALA A 209 6.12 -11.97 -1.64
N ASP A 210 6.97 -11.86 -0.62
CA ASP A 210 7.77 -12.98 -0.12
C ASP A 210 6.89 -14.12 0.41
N LEU A 211 5.84 -13.76 1.14
CA LEU A 211 4.85 -14.69 1.69
C LEU A 211 4.24 -15.59 0.61
N VAL A 212 3.75 -14.98 -0.48
CA VAL A 212 3.16 -15.67 -1.63
C VAL A 212 4.20 -16.54 -2.34
N LEU A 213 5.43 -16.03 -2.50
CA LEU A 213 6.51 -16.78 -3.16
C LEU A 213 6.92 -18.04 -2.38
N ARG A 214 6.89 -17.99 -1.04
CA ARG A 214 7.19 -19.16 -0.20
C ARG A 214 6.15 -20.26 -0.35
N GLU A 215 4.88 -19.91 -0.51
CA GLU A 215 3.82 -20.87 -0.82
C GLU A 215 4.02 -21.53 -2.20
N GLU A 216 4.51 -20.77 -3.18
CA GLU A 216 4.90 -21.30 -4.50
C GLU A 216 6.17 -22.18 -4.46
N GLY A 217 6.78 -22.40 -3.29
CA GLY A 217 8.02 -23.18 -3.14
C GLY A 217 9.26 -22.49 -3.73
N VAL A 218 9.19 -21.18 -3.98
CA VAL A 218 10.30 -20.38 -4.54
C VAL A 218 11.24 -19.92 -3.42
N THR A 219 12.54 -19.82 -3.72
CA THR A 219 13.56 -19.38 -2.77
C THR A 219 13.21 -18.06 -2.09
N ASP A 220 13.42 -18.03 -0.77
CA ASP A 220 13.19 -16.89 0.13
C ASP A 220 13.75 -15.56 -0.43
N LEU A 221 12.86 -14.59 -0.61
CA LEU A 221 13.22 -13.21 -0.95
C LEU A 221 13.73 -12.48 0.29
N LEU A 222 13.08 -12.72 1.43
CA LEU A 222 13.41 -12.15 2.73
C LEU A 222 14.10 -13.19 3.62
N PRO A 223 15.00 -12.77 4.52
CA PRO A 223 15.58 -13.71 5.45
C PRO A 223 14.55 -14.33 6.40
N GLU A 224 14.84 -15.52 6.90
CA GLU A 224 14.12 -16.05 8.06
C GLU A 224 14.38 -15.17 9.28
N ALA A 225 13.32 -14.72 9.95
CA ALA A 225 13.40 -13.81 11.08
C ALA A 225 12.75 -14.46 12.32
N ASP A 226 13.35 -14.27 13.49
CA ASP A 226 12.80 -14.68 14.77
C ASP A 226 11.67 -13.74 15.21
N THR A 227 11.79 -12.46 14.85
CA THR A 227 10.81 -11.41 15.16
C THR A 227 10.41 -10.65 13.90
N VAL A 228 9.11 -10.48 13.71
CA VAL A 228 8.56 -9.62 12.66
C VAL A 228 7.78 -8.48 13.30
N ILE A 229 8.15 -7.25 12.99
CA ILE A 229 7.51 -6.03 13.46
C ILE A 229 6.78 -5.39 12.29
N PHE A 230 5.48 -5.21 12.42
CA PHE A 230 4.64 -4.50 11.47
C PHE A 230 4.31 -3.11 12.02
N ASP A 231 4.93 -2.09 11.43
CA ASP A 231 4.65 -0.69 11.73
C ASP A 231 3.63 -0.12 10.73
N GLU A 232 2.71 0.69 11.24
CA GLU A 232 1.45 1.05 10.58
C GLU A 232 0.63 -0.17 10.13
N ALA A 233 0.52 -1.13 11.05
CA ALA A 233 -0.14 -2.42 10.82
C ALA A 233 -1.60 -2.33 10.33
N HIS A 234 -2.28 -1.18 10.53
CA HIS A 234 -3.63 -0.94 10.00
C HIS A 234 -3.71 -1.11 8.46
N GLN A 235 -2.60 -0.96 7.73
CA GLN A 235 -2.56 -1.15 6.28
C GLN A 235 -2.41 -2.62 5.83
N LEU A 236 -2.13 -3.54 6.75
CA LEU A 236 -1.88 -4.95 6.42
C LEU A 236 -3.08 -5.66 5.76
N PRO A 237 -4.33 -5.52 6.25
CA PRO A 237 -5.47 -6.24 5.66
C PRO A 237 -5.64 -5.95 4.15
N ASP A 238 -5.57 -4.67 3.78
CA ASP A 238 -5.71 -4.26 2.37
C ASP A 238 -4.47 -4.58 1.55
N THR A 239 -3.28 -4.55 2.15
CA THR A 239 -2.05 -4.97 1.48
C THR A 239 -2.09 -6.48 1.21
N ALA A 240 -2.42 -7.30 2.20
CA ALA A 240 -2.58 -8.73 2.06
C ALA A 240 -3.63 -9.09 0.99
N THR A 241 -4.78 -8.40 0.98
CA THR A 241 -5.84 -8.64 -0.01
C THR A 241 -5.35 -8.37 -1.44
N ARG A 242 -4.56 -7.31 -1.65
CA ARG A 242 -3.99 -6.99 -2.97
C ARG A 242 -2.95 -7.99 -3.43
N PHE A 243 -2.11 -8.51 -2.53
CA PHE A 243 -1.01 -9.42 -2.88
C PHE A 243 -1.43 -10.88 -3.01
N LEU A 244 -2.41 -11.33 -2.21
CA LEU A 244 -3.04 -12.63 -2.38
C LEU A 244 -4.01 -12.64 -3.58
N GLY A 245 -4.34 -11.47 -4.10
CA GLY A 245 -5.09 -11.32 -5.34
C GLY A 245 -4.23 -11.57 -6.58
N SER A 246 -4.88 -12.04 -7.65
CA SER A 246 -4.32 -12.19 -8.99
C SER A 246 -4.90 -11.14 -9.93
N SER A 247 -4.12 -10.75 -10.94
CA SER A 247 -4.64 -9.93 -12.03
C SER A 247 -4.07 -10.33 -13.38
N VAL A 248 -4.87 -10.18 -14.43
CA VAL A 248 -4.47 -10.33 -15.83
C VAL A 248 -4.83 -9.06 -16.57
N SER A 249 -3.89 -8.47 -17.30
CA SER A 249 -4.14 -7.27 -18.10
C SER A 249 -4.04 -7.55 -19.60
N THR A 250 -4.76 -6.76 -20.39
CA THR A 250 -4.65 -6.82 -21.87
C THR A 250 -3.25 -6.50 -22.36
N HIS A 251 -2.45 -5.73 -21.61
CA HIS A 251 -1.05 -5.49 -21.95
C HIS A 251 -0.21 -6.77 -21.85
N GLN A 252 -0.36 -7.53 -20.76
CA GLN A 252 0.32 -8.82 -20.60
C GLN A 252 -0.07 -9.83 -21.70
N LEU A 253 -1.33 -9.83 -22.12
CA LEU A 253 -1.82 -10.67 -23.21
C LEU A 253 -1.19 -10.29 -24.56
N LEU A 254 -1.07 -8.99 -24.85
CA LEU A 254 -0.41 -8.51 -26.07
C LEU A 254 1.11 -8.76 -26.04
N ASP A 255 1.76 -8.62 -24.88
CA ASP A 255 3.17 -8.96 -24.69
C ASP A 255 3.43 -10.45 -24.93
N PHE A 256 2.57 -11.31 -24.38
CA PHE A 256 2.57 -12.75 -24.64
C PHE A 256 2.40 -13.03 -26.15
N GLY A 257 1.45 -12.37 -26.81
CA GLY A 257 1.24 -12.41 -28.26
C GLY A 257 2.50 -12.09 -29.08
N ARG A 258 3.24 -11.04 -28.69
CA ARG A 258 4.49 -10.65 -29.36
C ARG A 258 5.63 -11.65 -29.09
N ALA A 259 5.74 -12.12 -27.86
CA ALA A 259 6.77 -13.08 -27.46
C ALA A 259 6.58 -14.43 -28.16
N LEU A 260 5.34 -14.94 -28.24
CA LEU A 260 5.04 -16.21 -28.90
C LEU A 260 5.30 -16.14 -30.41
N GLU A 261 4.97 -15.02 -31.07
CA GLU A 261 5.22 -14.85 -32.51
C GLU A 261 6.71 -14.81 -32.80
N ALA A 262 7.47 -14.00 -32.04
CA ALA A 262 8.91 -13.88 -32.21
C ALA A 262 9.63 -15.22 -32.00
N ALA A 263 9.36 -15.91 -30.88
CA ALA A 263 9.98 -17.19 -30.58
C ALA A 263 9.55 -18.29 -31.57
N GLY A 264 8.26 -18.32 -31.91
CA GLY A 264 7.69 -19.30 -32.84
C GLY A 264 8.30 -19.18 -34.25
N LEU A 265 8.38 -17.97 -34.79
CA LEU A 265 8.98 -17.73 -36.11
C LEU A 265 10.49 -18.01 -36.15
N ALA A 266 11.20 -17.74 -35.06
CA ALA A 266 12.64 -17.95 -34.97
C ALA A 266 13.02 -19.44 -34.82
N TYR A 267 12.30 -20.19 -33.98
CA TYR A 267 12.76 -21.50 -33.50
C TYR A 267 11.82 -22.66 -33.83
N ALA A 268 10.57 -22.39 -34.26
CA ALA A 268 9.57 -23.41 -34.49
C ALA A 268 8.66 -23.12 -35.69
N ARG A 269 9.19 -22.47 -36.74
CA ARG A 269 8.40 -21.94 -37.88
C ARG A 269 7.46 -22.96 -38.53
N GLU A 270 7.86 -24.24 -38.58
CA GLU A 270 7.08 -25.30 -39.25
C GLU A 270 6.00 -25.93 -38.36
N ALA A 271 5.99 -25.64 -37.05
CA ALA A 271 5.05 -26.28 -36.14
C ALA A 271 3.62 -25.74 -36.27
N THR A 272 3.46 -24.44 -36.54
CA THR A 272 2.17 -23.80 -36.79
C THR A 272 2.36 -22.44 -37.47
N LYS A 273 1.26 -21.80 -37.89
CA LYS A 273 1.26 -20.42 -38.37
C LYS A 273 1.25 -19.45 -37.19
N TRP A 274 2.42 -19.18 -36.62
CA TRP A 274 2.57 -18.34 -35.42
C TRP A 274 1.94 -16.95 -35.54
N SER A 275 2.06 -16.30 -36.69
CA SER A 275 1.43 -15.00 -36.94
C SER A 275 -0.10 -15.06 -36.92
N ASP A 276 -0.71 -16.19 -37.31
CA ASP A 276 -2.17 -16.37 -37.23
C ASP A 276 -2.61 -16.57 -35.77
N VAL A 277 -1.85 -17.34 -35.00
CA VAL A 277 -2.10 -17.56 -33.55
C VAL A 277 -1.98 -16.25 -32.78
N ALA A 278 -0.89 -15.51 -32.98
CA ALA A 278 -0.66 -14.22 -32.33
C ALA A 278 -1.74 -13.19 -32.68
N ARG A 279 -2.12 -13.12 -33.96
CA ARG A 279 -3.20 -12.24 -34.44
C ARG A 279 -4.55 -12.61 -33.84
N HIS A 280 -4.87 -13.90 -33.72
CA HIS A 280 -6.12 -14.34 -33.09
C HIS A 280 -6.19 -13.91 -31.61
N LEU A 281 -5.11 -14.11 -30.87
CA LEU A 281 -4.98 -13.64 -29.49
C LEU A 281 -5.10 -12.11 -29.38
N GLU A 282 -4.44 -11.37 -30.27
CA GLU A 282 -4.54 -9.92 -30.33
C GLU A 282 -5.97 -9.44 -30.59
N THR A 283 -6.67 -10.06 -31.54
CA THR A 283 -8.08 -9.76 -31.84
C THR A 283 -8.96 -10.00 -30.63
N ALA A 284 -8.90 -11.19 -30.01
CA ALA A 284 -9.70 -11.51 -28.82
C ALA A 284 -9.40 -10.56 -27.64
N THR A 285 -8.13 -10.18 -27.47
CA THR A 285 -7.70 -9.21 -26.44
C THR A 285 -8.30 -7.82 -26.68
N ARG A 286 -8.33 -7.37 -27.94
CA ARG A 286 -8.92 -6.08 -28.33
C ARG A 286 -10.45 -6.10 -28.21
N GLU A 287 -11.11 -7.20 -28.55
CA GLU A 287 -12.54 -7.39 -28.39
C GLU A 287 -12.96 -7.30 -26.91
N LEU A 288 -12.27 -8.00 -26.00
CA LEU A 288 -12.52 -7.87 -24.57
C LEU A 288 -12.40 -6.40 -24.10
N ARG A 289 -11.39 -5.67 -24.59
CA ARG A 289 -11.24 -4.24 -24.26
C ARG A 289 -12.41 -3.40 -24.79
N LEU A 290 -12.90 -3.67 -25.99
CA LEU A 290 -14.04 -2.96 -26.58
C LEU A 290 -15.32 -3.19 -25.80
N VAL A 291 -15.61 -4.43 -25.39
CA VAL A 291 -16.79 -4.74 -24.56
C VAL A 291 -16.69 -4.06 -23.19
N CYS A 292 -15.49 -3.82 -22.68
CA CYS A 292 -15.27 -3.06 -21.45
C CYS A 292 -15.36 -1.53 -21.60
N ALA A 293 -15.56 -0.98 -22.80
CA ALA A 293 -15.63 0.47 -23.01
C ALA A 293 -16.72 1.19 -22.17
N PRO A 294 -17.91 0.60 -21.90
CA PRO A 294 -18.91 1.21 -21.02
C PRO A 294 -18.39 1.53 -19.61
N LEU A 295 -17.37 0.80 -19.12
CA LEU A 295 -16.77 1.06 -17.81
C LEU A 295 -16.12 2.44 -17.72
N GLU A 296 -15.72 3.08 -18.83
CA GLU A 296 -15.16 4.43 -18.82
C GLU A 296 -16.09 5.48 -18.20
N ARG A 297 -17.41 5.22 -18.24
CA ARG A 297 -18.46 6.10 -17.70
C ARG A 297 -18.77 5.82 -16.23
N LEU A 298 -18.26 4.72 -15.67
CA LEU A 298 -18.48 4.36 -14.27
C LEU A 298 -17.50 5.10 -13.36
N PRO A 299 -17.90 5.41 -12.10
CA PRO A 299 -16.98 5.84 -11.06
C PRO A 299 -15.79 4.88 -10.94
N GLY A 300 -14.58 5.42 -10.76
CA GLY A 300 -13.35 4.65 -10.70
C GLY A 300 -12.94 3.90 -11.99
N ARG A 301 -13.78 3.90 -13.05
CA ARG A 301 -13.65 3.08 -14.26
C ARG A 301 -13.59 1.58 -13.97
N LYS A 302 -14.33 1.13 -12.94
CA LYS A 302 -14.33 -0.24 -12.43
C LYS A 302 -15.75 -0.79 -12.29
N ALA A 303 -15.87 -2.12 -12.35
CA ALA A 303 -17.10 -2.83 -12.04
C ALA A 303 -16.80 -4.18 -11.38
N THR A 304 -17.51 -4.53 -10.30
CA THR A 304 -17.51 -5.89 -9.74
C THR A 304 -18.08 -6.88 -10.76
N PHE A 305 -17.73 -8.16 -10.63
CA PHE A 305 -18.19 -9.22 -11.54
C PHE A 305 -19.70 -9.14 -11.74
N GLU A 306 -20.49 -9.01 -10.68
CA GLU A 306 -21.94 -8.96 -10.78
C GLU A 306 -22.48 -7.66 -11.42
N ALA A 307 -21.70 -6.57 -11.39
CA ALA A 307 -22.09 -5.24 -11.87
C ALA A 307 -21.50 -4.87 -13.25
N ILE A 308 -20.86 -5.80 -13.96
CA ILE A 308 -20.30 -5.53 -15.30
C ILE A 308 -21.44 -5.16 -16.27
N PRO A 309 -21.36 -3.99 -16.95
CA PRO A 309 -22.31 -3.64 -18.01
C PRO A 309 -22.24 -4.64 -19.16
N ASN A 310 -23.38 -5.01 -19.74
CA ASN A 310 -23.46 -6.02 -20.82
C ASN A 310 -22.74 -7.32 -20.45
N ALA A 311 -23.04 -7.87 -19.27
CA ALA A 311 -22.42 -9.07 -18.73
C ALA A 311 -22.31 -10.24 -19.73
N ASP A 312 -23.35 -10.51 -20.51
CA ASP A 312 -23.37 -11.59 -21.49
C ASP A 312 -22.34 -11.39 -22.62
N GLU A 313 -22.22 -10.16 -23.13
CA GLU A 313 -21.21 -9.79 -24.14
C GLU A 313 -19.80 -9.93 -23.57
N PHE A 314 -19.63 -9.53 -22.30
CA PHE A 314 -18.34 -9.62 -21.60
C PHE A 314 -17.94 -11.09 -21.38
N ASP A 315 -18.85 -11.93 -20.90
CA ASP A 315 -18.59 -13.34 -20.64
C ASP A 315 -18.30 -14.10 -21.94
N ALA A 316 -19.00 -13.76 -23.04
CA ALA A 316 -18.70 -14.29 -24.36
C ALA A 316 -17.30 -13.87 -24.87
N ALA A 317 -16.95 -12.58 -24.78
CA ALA A 317 -15.62 -12.10 -25.17
C ALA A 317 -14.50 -12.72 -24.32
N LEU A 318 -14.74 -12.91 -23.02
CA LEU A 318 -13.79 -13.58 -22.12
C LEU A 318 -13.63 -15.06 -22.48
N ALA A 319 -14.69 -15.76 -22.86
CA ALA A 319 -14.62 -17.14 -23.32
C ALA A 319 -13.75 -17.28 -24.58
N VAL A 320 -13.96 -16.40 -25.57
CA VAL A 320 -13.14 -16.35 -26.81
C VAL A 320 -11.67 -16.06 -26.49
N LEU A 321 -11.40 -15.11 -25.58
CA LEU A 321 -10.03 -14.82 -25.15
C LEU A 321 -9.36 -16.02 -24.47
N ARG A 322 -10.08 -16.72 -23.59
CA ARG A 322 -9.56 -17.91 -22.92
C ARG A 322 -9.22 -19.00 -23.93
N GLU A 323 -10.10 -19.25 -24.89
CA GLU A 323 -9.85 -20.19 -25.97
C GLU A 323 -8.59 -19.80 -26.79
N ALA A 324 -8.44 -18.52 -27.15
CA ALA A 324 -7.27 -18.05 -27.87
C ALA A 324 -5.95 -18.24 -27.09
N VAL A 325 -5.97 -18.00 -25.77
CA VAL A 325 -4.82 -18.24 -24.89
C VAL A 325 -4.52 -19.74 -24.76
N ASP A 326 -5.54 -20.58 -24.64
CA ASP A 326 -5.38 -22.04 -24.56
C ASP A 326 -4.79 -22.60 -25.87
N ILE A 327 -5.28 -22.16 -27.03
CA ILE A 327 -4.72 -22.51 -28.34
C ILE A 327 -3.24 -22.13 -28.43
N ALA A 328 -2.90 -20.88 -28.07
CA ALA A 328 -1.52 -20.39 -28.11
C ALA A 328 -0.60 -21.17 -27.16
N THR A 329 -1.07 -21.45 -25.95
CA THR A 329 -0.32 -22.19 -24.91
C THR A 329 -0.09 -23.65 -25.33
N ASN A 330 -1.10 -24.31 -25.90
CA ASN A 330 -0.99 -25.67 -26.41
C ASN A 330 -0.01 -25.76 -27.60
N ALA A 331 -0.07 -24.78 -28.52
CA ALA A 331 0.86 -24.71 -29.65
C ALA A 331 2.32 -24.58 -29.15
N LEU A 332 2.57 -23.69 -28.19
CA LEU A 332 3.89 -23.54 -27.57
C LEU A 332 4.34 -24.78 -26.81
N GLY A 333 3.44 -25.44 -26.07
CA GLY A 333 3.73 -26.67 -25.33
C GLY A 333 4.31 -27.77 -26.24
N SER A 334 3.80 -27.91 -27.46
CA SER A 334 4.29 -28.92 -28.42
C SER A 334 5.74 -28.70 -28.90
N VAL A 335 6.28 -27.49 -28.72
CA VAL A 335 7.61 -27.09 -29.21
C VAL A 335 8.52 -26.52 -28.13
N ALA A 336 8.06 -26.43 -26.88
CA ALA A 336 8.75 -25.71 -25.80
C ALA A 336 10.20 -26.18 -25.63
N GLU A 337 10.45 -27.50 -25.67
CA GLU A 337 11.77 -28.10 -25.45
C GLU A 337 12.81 -27.75 -26.53
N ARG A 338 12.39 -27.16 -27.65
CA ARG A 338 13.30 -26.84 -28.77
C ARG A 338 14.19 -25.62 -28.50
N HIS A 339 13.75 -24.68 -27.67
CA HIS A 339 14.51 -23.46 -27.38
C HIS A 339 14.08 -22.79 -26.06
N PRO A 340 15.00 -22.20 -25.28
CA PRO A 340 14.66 -21.49 -24.04
C PRO A 340 13.58 -20.40 -24.19
N ASP A 341 13.58 -19.64 -25.29
CA ASP A 341 12.56 -18.61 -25.55
C ASP A 341 11.16 -19.22 -25.74
N LEU A 342 11.06 -20.43 -26.31
CA LEU A 342 9.80 -21.16 -26.43
C LEU A 342 9.33 -21.67 -25.06
N VAL A 343 10.25 -22.12 -24.21
CA VAL A 343 9.95 -22.48 -22.80
C VAL A 343 9.42 -21.27 -22.04
N ALA A 344 10.09 -20.12 -22.16
CA ALA A 344 9.69 -18.88 -21.50
C ALA A 344 8.30 -18.41 -21.96
N ALA A 345 8.03 -18.44 -23.27
CA ALA A 345 6.72 -18.11 -23.81
C ALA A 345 5.64 -19.12 -23.35
N ALA A 346 5.93 -20.42 -23.39
CA ALA A 346 4.99 -21.47 -22.96
C ALA A 346 4.59 -21.31 -21.48
N ARG A 347 5.58 -21.05 -20.62
CA ARG A 347 5.35 -20.76 -19.20
C ARG A 347 4.46 -19.53 -19.00
N SER A 348 4.75 -18.43 -19.72
CA SER A 348 3.95 -17.22 -19.64
C SER A 348 2.49 -17.45 -20.05
N GLY A 349 2.27 -18.19 -21.16
CA GLY A 349 0.93 -18.59 -21.61
C GLY A 349 0.17 -19.41 -20.58
N ALA A 350 0.82 -20.43 -19.99
CA ALA A 350 0.25 -21.26 -18.95
C ALA A 350 -0.17 -20.46 -17.70
N GLU A 351 0.69 -19.56 -17.21
CA GLU A 351 0.39 -18.69 -16.06
C GLU A 351 -0.82 -17.77 -16.34
N ILE A 352 -0.92 -17.22 -17.56
CA ILE A 352 -2.06 -16.41 -17.98
C ILE A 352 -3.34 -17.26 -18.05
N ALA A 353 -3.28 -18.45 -18.66
CA ALA A 353 -4.41 -19.36 -18.82
C ALA A 353 -5.03 -19.75 -17.46
N VAL A 354 -4.19 -20.13 -16.49
CA VAL A 354 -4.63 -20.47 -15.12
C VAL A 354 -5.33 -19.28 -14.47
N ARG A 355 -4.73 -18.07 -14.54
CA ARG A 355 -5.32 -16.87 -13.93
C ARG A 355 -6.66 -16.48 -14.58
N LEU A 356 -6.77 -16.58 -15.91
CA LEU A 356 -8.03 -16.32 -16.62
C LEU A 356 -9.11 -17.36 -16.27
N LYS A 357 -8.75 -18.64 -16.21
CA LYS A 357 -9.66 -19.71 -15.80
C LYS A 357 -10.17 -19.51 -14.38
N ARG A 358 -9.27 -19.16 -13.45
CA ARG A 358 -9.62 -18.84 -12.05
C ARG A 358 -10.53 -17.64 -11.97
N TRP A 359 -10.22 -16.57 -12.70
CA TRP A 359 -11.08 -15.39 -12.73
C TRP A 359 -12.48 -15.72 -13.27
N ALA A 360 -12.59 -16.56 -14.30
CA ALA A 360 -13.87 -16.96 -14.89
C ALA A 360 -14.70 -17.91 -14.01
N THR A 361 -14.14 -18.45 -12.92
CA THR A 361 -14.80 -19.48 -12.11
C THR A 361 -15.15 -18.95 -10.71
N PRO A 362 -16.39 -19.13 -10.21
CA PRO A 362 -17.55 -19.71 -10.91
C PRO A 362 -18.11 -18.76 -11.97
N GLY A 363 -18.65 -19.30 -13.06
CA GLY A 363 -19.41 -18.53 -14.06
C GLY A 363 -20.75 -18.05 -13.49
N ARG A 364 -21.43 -17.12 -14.18
CA ARG A 364 -22.74 -16.59 -13.75
C ARG A 364 -23.85 -17.63 -13.75
N ASP A 365 -23.79 -18.60 -14.66
CA ASP A 365 -24.79 -19.67 -14.81
C ASP A 365 -24.66 -20.78 -13.75
N GLY A 366 -23.64 -20.72 -12.89
CA GLY A 366 -23.46 -21.60 -11.73
C GLY A 366 -24.29 -21.19 -10.51
N ALA A 367 -25.56 -20.81 -10.73
CA ALA A 367 -26.49 -20.43 -9.68
C ALA A 367 -26.90 -21.66 -8.84
N GLY A 368 -26.18 -21.84 -7.73
CA GLY A 368 -26.46 -22.82 -6.69
C GLY A 368 -25.47 -22.67 -5.55
N PHE A 369 -25.50 -21.53 -4.86
CA PHE A 369 -25.02 -21.50 -3.48
C PHE A 369 -26.03 -22.31 -2.68
N ASP A 370 -25.69 -23.55 -2.34
CA ASP A 370 -26.38 -24.24 -1.25
C ASP A 370 -26.15 -23.42 0.03
N ASP A 371 -27.26 -22.94 0.57
CA ASP A 371 -27.45 -21.98 1.66
C ASP A 371 -27.04 -22.50 3.05
N GLU A 372 -26.27 -23.59 3.14
CA GLU A 372 -25.94 -24.26 4.42
C GLU A 372 -24.46 -24.16 4.86
N GLY A 373 -23.62 -23.45 4.09
CA GLY A 373 -22.17 -23.34 4.36
C GLY A 373 -21.68 -21.99 4.90
N TRP A 374 -22.56 -21.07 5.29
CA TRP A 374 -22.16 -19.73 5.74
C TRP A 374 -21.73 -19.78 7.21
N GLY A 375 -20.42 -19.86 7.45
CA GLY A 375 -19.84 -19.83 8.81
C GLY A 375 -19.16 -21.11 9.29
N ARG A 376 -18.97 -22.10 8.42
CA ARG A 376 -18.05 -23.22 8.65
C ARG A 376 -17.07 -23.29 7.48
N ASP A 377 -15.85 -22.81 7.70
CA ASP A 377 -14.69 -23.24 6.92
C ASP A 377 -14.33 -24.70 7.29
N ASP A 378 -15.31 -25.61 7.28
CA ASP A 378 -15.12 -27.04 7.44
C ASP A 378 -14.68 -27.60 6.08
N GLN A 379 -13.56 -27.11 5.55
CA GLN A 379 -12.82 -27.81 4.49
C GLN A 379 -11.49 -28.26 5.07
N ALA A 380 -11.46 -29.55 5.42
CA ALA A 380 -10.20 -30.27 5.54
C ALA A 380 -9.40 -30.07 4.25
N PRO A 381 -8.07 -29.90 4.32
CA PRO A 381 -7.25 -29.84 3.11
C PRO A 381 -7.56 -31.09 2.27
N ALA A 382 -7.78 -30.89 0.98
CA ALA A 382 -7.69 -32.02 0.05
C ALA A 382 -6.33 -32.68 0.31
N PRO A 383 -6.26 -34.02 0.46
CA PRO A 383 -4.98 -34.68 0.62
C PRO A 383 -4.07 -34.24 -0.53
N ALA A 384 -2.84 -33.83 -0.20
CA ALA A 384 -1.83 -33.51 -1.20
C ALA A 384 -1.90 -34.55 -2.31
N PRO A 385 -1.93 -34.15 -3.61
CA PRO A 385 -2.01 -35.11 -4.68
C PRO A 385 -0.90 -36.13 -4.47
N GLN A 386 -1.31 -37.39 -4.21
CA GLN A 386 -0.38 -38.48 -4.08
C GLN A 386 0.45 -38.46 -5.34
N SER A 387 1.77 -38.34 -5.19
CA SER A 387 2.70 -38.26 -6.30
C SER A 387 2.47 -39.44 -7.24
N ALA A 388 1.70 -39.21 -8.30
CA ALA A 388 1.67 -40.10 -9.44
C ALA A 388 2.95 -39.83 -10.24
N LEU A 389 4.09 -40.18 -9.64
CA LEU A 389 5.34 -40.37 -10.35
C LEU A 389 5.19 -41.69 -11.13
N GLY A 390 4.43 -41.62 -12.22
CA GLY A 390 4.49 -42.56 -13.31
C GLY A 390 5.42 -41.98 -14.37
N ASP A 391 6.49 -42.70 -14.68
CA ASP A 391 7.46 -42.34 -15.71
C ASP A 391 6.77 -41.93 -17.02
N GLY A 392 7.04 -40.71 -17.48
CA GLY A 392 6.79 -40.32 -18.88
C GLY A 392 5.87 -39.13 -19.17
N LEU A 393 5.76 -38.11 -18.31
CA LEU A 393 5.14 -36.84 -18.70
C LEU A 393 6.17 -35.89 -19.33
N SER A 394 5.89 -35.40 -20.53
CA SER A 394 6.70 -34.37 -21.19
C SER A 394 6.69 -33.08 -20.38
N THR A 395 7.80 -32.34 -20.40
CA THR A 395 8.05 -31.08 -19.68
C THR A 395 6.87 -30.07 -19.68
N PRO A 396 6.03 -29.94 -20.74
CA PRO A 396 4.88 -29.05 -20.75
C PRO A 396 3.76 -29.42 -19.76
N ALA A 397 3.48 -30.71 -19.54
CA ALA A 397 2.43 -31.14 -18.62
C ALA A 397 2.79 -30.84 -17.16
N ALA A 398 4.06 -31.02 -16.80
CA ALA A 398 4.58 -30.64 -15.48
C ALA A 398 4.60 -29.11 -15.26
N ILE A 399 4.80 -28.30 -16.32
CA ILE A 399 4.69 -26.83 -16.26
C ILE A 399 3.23 -26.39 -16.09
N LEU A 400 2.30 -27.04 -16.80
CA LEU A 400 0.86 -26.79 -16.71
C LEU A 400 0.29 -27.24 -15.36
N GLU A 401 0.70 -28.41 -14.85
CA GLU A 401 0.35 -28.92 -13.52
C GLU A 401 1.01 -28.09 -12.41
N GLY A 402 2.27 -27.68 -12.57
CA GLY A 402 2.95 -26.80 -11.62
C GLY A 402 2.32 -25.40 -11.55
N ALA A 403 1.88 -24.85 -12.69
CA ALA A 403 1.13 -23.59 -12.72
C ALA A 403 -0.29 -23.72 -12.15
N ALA A 404 -0.94 -24.88 -12.33
CA ALA A 404 -2.25 -25.18 -11.75
C ALA A 404 -2.17 -25.44 -10.23
N ALA A 405 -1.07 -26.06 -9.75
CA ALA A 405 -0.81 -26.33 -8.34
C ALA A 405 -0.39 -25.08 -7.54
N ALA A 406 0.06 -24.02 -8.23
CA ALA A 406 0.72 -22.89 -7.57
C ALA A 406 -0.17 -22.04 -6.65
N VAL A 407 -1.51 -22.09 -6.71
CA VAL A 407 -2.37 -21.47 -5.67
C VAL A 407 -3.75 -22.16 -5.67
N GLU A 408 -3.90 -23.29 -4.97
CA GLU A 408 -5.21 -23.81 -4.61
C GLU A 408 -5.84 -22.94 -3.52
N TRP A 409 -6.52 -21.88 -3.95
CA TRP A 409 -7.43 -21.16 -3.08
C TRP A 409 -8.85 -21.31 -3.64
N THR A 410 -9.68 -22.01 -2.88
CA THR A 410 -11.06 -22.41 -3.21
C THR A 410 -12.10 -21.56 -2.46
N GLY A 411 -11.68 -20.51 -1.76
CA GLY A 411 -12.57 -19.63 -0.99
C GLY A 411 -13.37 -18.63 -1.84
N PRO A 412 -14.30 -17.87 -1.24
CA PRO A 412 -15.11 -16.87 -1.92
C PRO A 412 -14.26 -15.66 -2.36
N ALA A 413 -14.08 -15.46 -3.68
CA ALA A 413 -13.28 -14.37 -4.26
C ALA A 413 -14.11 -13.17 -4.68
N VAL A 414 -13.52 -11.99 -4.51
CA VAL A 414 -13.98 -10.76 -5.14
C VAL A 414 -13.33 -10.63 -6.51
N ARG A 415 -14.16 -10.48 -7.55
CA ARG A 415 -13.70 -10.30 -8.92
C ARG A 415 -14.19 -8.96 -9.44
N TRP A 416 -13.31 -8.23 -10.13
CA TRP A 416 -13.69 -6.97 -10.77
C TRP A 416 -12.87 -6.71 -12.03
N VAL A 417 -13.37 -5.81 -12.86
CA VAL A 417 -12.72 -5.34 -14.08
C VAL A 417 -12.42 -3.86 -13.93
N GLU A 418 -11.22 -3.45 -14.35
CA GLU A 418 -10.78 -2.06 -14.39
C GLU A 418 -10.42 -1.65 -15.82
N HIS A 419 -10.94 -0.50 -16.27
CA HIS A 419 -10.64 0.08 -17.57
C HIS A 419 -9.64 1.25 -17.44
N GLY A 420 -8.38 0.97 -17.79
CA GLY A 420 -7.31 1.96 -17.89
C GLY A 420 -7.29 2.69 -19.23
N GLN A 421 -6.41 3.70 -19.39
CA GLN A 421 -6.32 4.47 -20.64
C GLN A 421 -5.98 3.59 -21.85
N HIS A 422 -5.09 2.61 -21.67
CA HIS A 422 -4.58 1.75 -22.76
C HIS A 422 -4.75 0.25 -22.50
N HIS A 423 -5.39 -0.14 -21.40
CA HIS A 423 -5.54 -1.54 -21.03
C HIS A 423 -6.80 -1.79 -20.24
N VAL A 424 -7.27 -3.04 -20.25
CA VAL A 424 -8.23 -3.56 -19.29
C VAL A 424 -7.50 -4.51 -18.36
N ARG A 425 -7.91 -4.54 -17.08
CA ARG A 425 -7.36 -5.44 -16.08
C ARG A 425 -8.48 -6.21 -15.39
N LEU A 426 -8.36 -7.53 -15.41
CA LEU A 426 -9.20 -8.46 -14.68
C LEU A 426 -8.53 -8.74 -13.34
N HIS A 427 -9.23 -8.50 -12.24
CA HIS A 427 -8.73 -8.70 -10.89
C HIS A 427 -9.55 -9.73 -10.15
N SER A 428 -8.88 -10.58 -9.37
CA SER A 428 -9.50 -11.52 -8.44
C SER A 428 -8.74 -11.46 -7.12
N ALA A 429 -9.40 -11.13 -6.01
CA ALA A 429 -8.79 -11.10 -4.68
C ALA A 429 -9.59 -11.95 -3.69
N PRO A 430 -8.95 -12.56 -2.69
CA PRO A 430 -9.68 -13.26 -1.65
C PRO A 430 -10.54 -12.29 -0.84
N LEU A 431 -11.77 -12.69 -0.50
CA LEU A 431 -12.67 -11.88 0.33
C LEU A 431 -12.15 -11.73 1.76
N SER A 432 -11.48 -12.77 2.27
CA SER A 432 -10.80 -12.77 3.57
C SER A 432 -9.39 -13.31 3.42
N VAL A 433 -8.45 -12.66 4.10
CA VAL A 433 -7.04 -13.06 4.19
C VAL A 433 -6.71 -13.73 5.52
N ALA A 434 -7.68 -13.84 6.44
CA ALA A 434 -7.46 -14.22 7.83
C ALA A 434 -6.76 -15.59 7.99
N GLN A 435 -7.27 -16.62 7.32
CA GLN A 435 -6.68 -17.96 7.40
C GLN A 435 -5.31 -18.05 6.74
N ALA A 436 -5.12 -17.41 5.59
CA ALA A 436 -3.83 -17.40 4.91
C ALA A 436 -2.82 -16.68 5.81
N PHE A 437 -3.14 -15.46 6.21
CA PHE A 437 -2.26 -14.59 6.99
C PHE A 437 -1.78 -15.23 8.30
N SER A 438 -2.71 -15.78 9.09
CA SER A 438 -2.40 -16.41 10.38
C SER A 438 -1.50 -17.66 10.27
N LYS A 439 -1.62 -18.45 9.18
CA LYS A 439 -0.81 -19.65 8.95
C LYS A 439 0.65 -19.35 8.64
N TYR A 440 0.97 -18.15 8.13
CA TYR A 440 2.35 -17.82 7.76
C TYR A 440 3.26 -17.50 8.94
N ARG A 441 2.71 -17.29 10.13
CA ARG A 441 3.52 -17.14 11.32
C ARG A 441 4.20 -18.46 11.64
N LYS A 442 5.53 -18.51 11.46
CA LYS A 442 6.31 -19.73 11.75
C LYS A 442 6.21 -20.09 13.23
N PRO A 443 6.19 -21.40 13.58
CA PRO A 443 6.28 -21.83 14.97
C PRO A 443 7.52 -21.23 15.64
N GLY A 444 7.30 -20.52 16.75
CA GLY A 444 8.37 -19.87 17.51
C GLY A 444 8.80 -18.49 17.01
N GLN A 445 8.10 -17.90 16.05
CA GLN A 445 8.34 -16.53 15.59
C GLN A 445 7.47 -15.52 16.38
N ALA A 446 8.03 -14.41 16.84
CA ALA A 446 7.26 -13.32 17.46
C ALA A 446 6.71 -12.35 16.40
N TRP A 447 5.44 -11.95 16.51
CA TRP A 447 4.83 -10.95 15.63
C TRP A 447 4.37 -9.74 16.45
N ILE A 448 4.91 -8.58 16.15
CA ILE A 448 4.55 -7.32 16.82
C ILE A 448 3.85 -6.44 15.81
N MET A 449 2.62 -6.05 16.07
CA MET A 449 1.82 -5.18 15.22
C MET A 449 1.57 -3.89 15.94
N THR A 450 2.01 -2.76 15.39
CA THR A 450 1.78 -1.46 16.00
C THR A 450 1.29 -0.43 15.01
N SER A 451 0.40 0.44 15.48
CA SER A 451 -0.03 1.65 14.78
C SER A 451 -0.67 2.61 15.79
N ALA A 452 -0.86 3.87 15.38
CA ALA A 452 -1.62 4.85 16.16
C ALA A 452 -3.11 4.48 16.32
N THR A 453 -3.63 3.63 15.43
CA THR A 453 -5.06 3.41 15.26
C THR A 453 -5.31 1.96 14.84
N LEU A 454 -5.67 1.07 15.77
CA LEU A 454 -5.99 -0.34 15.47
C LEU A 454 -7.34 -0.78 16.07
N SER A 455 -7.76 -0.13 17.15
CA SER A 455 -8.98 -0.42 17.88
C SER A 455 -10.11 0.55 17.50
N VAL A 456 -11.34 0.06 17.63
CA VAL A 456 -12.55 0.88 17.52
C VAL A 456 -13.23 0.84 18.88
N ASN A 457 -13.38 2.01 19.52
CA ASN A 457 -13.85 2.12 20.91
C ASN A 457 -13.02 1.28 21.92
N GLY A 458 -11.74 1.04 21.64
CA GLY A 458 -10.87 0.22 22.49
C GLY A 458 -10.91 -1.29 22.21
N GLU A 459 -11.77 -1.74 21.29
CA GLU A 459 -11.84 -3.15 20.87
C GLU A 459 -11.01 -3.40 19.61
N PHE A 460 -10.21 -4.47 19.61
CA PHE A 460 -9.32 -4.85 18.49
C PHE A 460 -9.91 -5.91 17.56
N THR A 461 -11.12 -6.39 17.85
CA THR A 461 -11.81 -7.50 17.16
C THR A 461 -11.88 -7.30 15.65
N HIS A 462 -12.12 -6.07 15.19
CA HIS A 462 -12.15 -5.74 13.77
C HIS A 462 -10.81 -6.00 13.08
N PHE A 463 -9.71 -5.54 13.68
CA PHE A 463 -8.36 -5.70 13.12
C PHE A 463 -7.87 -7.15 13.23
N THR A 464 -8.04 -7.78 14.39
CA THR A 464 -7.60 -9.18 14.59
C THR A 464 -8.39 -10.14 13.72
N GLY A 465 -9.70 -9.95 13.58
CA GLY A 465 -10.56 -10.82 12.76
C GLY A 465 -10.21 -10.77 11.27
N GLN A 466 -9.85 -9.59 10.73
CA GLN A 466 -9.43 -9.45 9.32
C GLN A 466 -8.15 -10.23 8.99
N LEU A 467 -7.27 -10.43 9.97
CA LEU A 467 -5.98 -11.10 9.82
C LEU A 467 -5.94 -12.49 10.47
N GLY A 468 -7.04 -12.96 11.08
CA GLY A 468 -7.11 -14.27 11.73
C GLY A 468 -6.25 -14.36 13.00
N LEU A 469 -6.10 -13.26 13.73
CA LEU A 469 -5.23 -13.11 14.88
C LEU A 469 -6.00 -13.14 16.21
N ASP A 470 -7.02 -13.99 16.33
CA ASP A 470 -7.93 -14.00 17.48
C ASP A 470 -7.27 -14.35 18.82
N ARG A 471 -6.07 -14.96 18.77
CA ARG A 471 -5.26 -15.32 19.95
C ARG A 471 -4.16 -14.30 20.26
N ALA A 472 -4.10 -13.18 19.54
CA ALA A 472 -3.09 -12.16 19.79
C ALA A 472 -3.34 -11.47 21.14
N ARG A 473 -2.24 -11.14 21.83
CA ARG A 473 -2.28 -10.21 22.95
C ARG A 473 -2.61 -8.83 22.40
N THR A 474 -3.48 -8.09 23.08
CA THR A 474 -3.88 -6.75 22.65
C THR A 474 -3.60 -5.74 23.73
N GLY A 475 -3.10 -4.56 23.37
CA GLY A 475 -2.87 -3.47 24.32
C GLY A 475 -3.06 -2.11 23.67
N LYS A 476 -3.53 -1.14 24.46
CA LYS A 476 -3.68 0.25 24.05
C LYS A 476 -2.91 1.16 25.00
N TRP A 477 -2.05 1.99 24.44
CA TRP A 477 -1.29 3.01 25.15
C TRP A 477 -1.69 4.39 24.67
N GLU A 478 -2.11 5.23 25.60
CA GLU A 478 -2.60 6.58 25.31
C GLU A 478 -1.44 7.55 24.98
N SER A 479 -1.75 8.53 24.15
CA SER A 479 -0.81 9.60 23.80
C SER A 479 -0.49 10.47 25.02
N PRO A 480 0.75 10.96 25.18
CA PRO A 480 1.12 11.84 26.28
C PRO A 480 0.62 13.29 26.12
N PHE A 481 -0.04 13.62 25.00
CA PHE A 481 -0.40 15.00 24.66
C PHE A 481 -1.67 15.50 25.35
N ASP A 482 -1.67 16.78 25.69
CA ASP A 482 -2.81 17.50 26.26
C ASP A 482 -3.69 18.07 25.14
N TYR A 483 -4.39 17.18 24.43
CA TYR A 483 -5.23 17.55 23.30
C TYR A 483 -6.28 18.63 23.58
N PRO A 484 -6.98 18.65 24.74
CA PRO A 484 -7.94 19.72 25.06
C PRO A 484 -7.33 21.13 25.01
N GLU A 485 -6.11 21.30 25.51
CA GLU A 485 -5.42 22.60 25.56
C GLU A 485 -4.63 22.90 24.27
N GLN A 486 -4.12 21.86 23.59
CA GLN A 486 -3.31 22.01 22.39
C GLN A 486 -4.15 22.20 21.12
N ALA A 487 -5.33 21.59 21.02
CA ALA A 487 -6.06 21.56 19.75
C ALA A 487 -7.57 21.74 19.87
N LEU A 488 -8.11 22.44 18.86
CA LEU A 488 -9.54 22.75 18.73
C LEU A 488 -10.11 22.09 17.47
N LEU A 489 -11.11 21.23 17.64
CA LEU A 489 -11.94 20.69 16.56
C LEU A 489 -13.06 21.68 16.23
N PHE A 490 -13.03 22.20 15.00
CA PHE A 490 -14.04 23.10 14.45
C PHE A 490 -14.89 22.39 13.39
N VAL A 491 -16.20 22.36 13.62
CA VAL A 491 -17.18 21.86 12.63
C VAL A 491 -18.17 22.99 12.30
N PRO A 492 -18.01 23.68 11.16
CA PRO A 492 -18.83 24.85 10.82
C PRO A 492 -20.33 24.54 10.74
N ARG A 493 -21.15 25.55 11.05
CA ARG A 493 -22.60 25.53 10.83
C ARG A 493 -22.93 25.94 9.39
N GLY A 494 -24.07 25.48 8.89
CA GLY A 494 -24.59 25.93 7.59
C GLY A 494 -23.83 25.39 6.37
N MET A 495 -22.95 24.40 6.56
CA MET A 495 -22.33 23.70 5.44
C MET A 495 -23.39 22.97 4.60
N PRO A 496 -23.36 23.07 3.26
CA PRO A 496 -24.18 22.23 2.40
C PRO A 496 -23.90 20.74 2.62
N GLU A 497 -24.79 19.87 2.14
CA GLU A 497 -24.48 18.45 2.13
C GLU A 497 -23.24 18.14 1.24
N PRO A 498 -22.41 17.15 1.57
CA PRO A 498 -21.18 16.86 0.81
C PRO A 498 -21.35 16.54 -0.68
N GLN A 499 -22.58 16.22 -1.11
CA GLN A 499 -22.94 15.93 -2.50
C GLN A 499 -23.37 17.20 -3.27
N SER A 500 -23.61 18.31 -2.56
CA SER A 500 -23.99 19.59 -3.16
C SER A 500 -22.86 20.13 -4.05
N PRO A 501 -23.16 20.64 -5.26
CA PRO A 501 -22.17 21.29 -6.11
C PRO A 501 -21.48 22.50 -5.46
N GLN A 502 -22.18 23.18 -4.54
CA GLN A 502 -21.70 24.35 -3.80
C GLN A 502 -20.88 24.01 -2.55
N PHE A 503 -20.72 22.72 -2.23
CA PHE A 503 -20.05 22.28 -1.00
C PHE A 503 -18.61 22.78 -0.90
N LEU A 504 -17.82 22.57 -1.95
CA LEU A 504 -16.39 22.93 -1.96
C LEU A 504 -16.19 24.45 -1.97
N ASP A 505 -17.06 25.18 -2.65
CA ASP A 505 -17.07 26.64 -2.65
C ASP A 505 -17.33 27.19 -1.23
N ARG A 506 -18.32 26.65 -0.52
CA ARG A 506 -18.57 27.01 0.89
C ARG A 506 -17.48 26.56 1.84
N PHE A 507 -16.87 25.40 1.59
CA PHE A 507 -15.73 24.91 2.37
C PHE A 507 -14.54 25.90 2.28
N VAL A 508 -14.16 26.32 1.07
CA VAL A 508 -13.06 27.28 0.87
C VAL A 508 -13.40 28.64 1.50
N GLN A 509 -14.62 29.15 1.30
CA GLN A 509 -15.06 30.41 1.95
C GLN A 509 -14.97 30.35 3.48
N THR A 510 -15.23 29.19 4.08
CA THR A 510 -15.13 29.00 5.53
C THR A 510 -13.68 28.83 5.99
N LEU A 511 -12.82 28.32 5.11
CA LEU A 511 -11.40 28.10 5.38
C LEU A 511 -10.59 29.41 5.33
N LEU A 512 -10.94 30.36 4.47
CA LEU A 512 -10.19 31.62 4.28
C LEU A 512 -9.94 32.40 5.59
N PRO A 513 -10.94 32.68 6.45
CA PRO A 513 -10.68 33.38 7.71
C PRO A 513 -9.76 32.61 8.67
N LEU A 514 -9.70 31.28 8.55
CA LEU A 514 -8.79 30.45 9.34
C LEU A 514 -7.37 30.51 8.80
N LEU A 515 -7.21 30.56 7.47
CA LEU A 515 -5.92 30.78 6.83
C LEU A 515 -5.33 32.11 7.27
N GLU A 516 -6.12 33.19 7.24
CA GLU A 516 -5.69 34.53 7.67
C GLU A 516 -5.27 34.59 9.15
N ALA A 517 -5.91 33.79 10.01
CA ALA A 517 -5.63 33.78 11.45
C ALA A 517 -4.50 32.81 11.85
N SER A 518 -4.22 31.80 11.03
CA SER A 518 -3.26 30.76 11.29
C SER A 518 -1.82 31.28 11.11
N PRO A 519 -0.93 31.18 12.12
CA PRO A 519 0.45 31.65 11.97
C PRO A 519 1.35 30.66 11.21
N GLY A 520 0.91 29.41 11.07
CA GLY A 520 1.69 28.32 10.49
C GLY A 520 1.14 27.84 9.15
N GLY A 521 1.75 26.78 8.61
CA GLY A 521 1.27 26.14 7.40
C GLY A 521 -0.07 25.45 7.59
N THR A 522 -0.77 25.26 6.46
CA THR A 522 -2.08 24.59 6.42
C THR A 522 -2.04 23.35 5.53
N LEU A 523 -2.56 22.25 6.06
CA LEU A 523 -2.75 21.01 5.30
C LEU A 523 -4.25 20.81 5.01
N VAL A 524 -4.62 20.89 3.73
CA VAL A 524 -5.98 20.63 3.26
C VAL A 524 -6.06 19.21 2.72
N LEU A 525 -6.85 18.38 3.40
CA LEU A 525 -7.04 16.96 3.13
C LEU A 525 -8.38 16.73 2.46
N CYS A 526 -8.35 16.43 1.17
CA CYS A 526 -9.52 16.13 0.36
C CYS A 526 -9.76 14.62 0.26
N THR A 527 -11.03 14.21 0.26
CA THR A 527 -11.42 12.80 0.08
C THR A 527 -11.27 12.29 -1.36
N THR A 528 -11.16 13.17 -2.37
CA THR A 528 -11.01 12.78 -3.78
C THR A 528 -10.01 13.67 -4.52
N LEU A 529 -9.37 13.13 -5.56
CA LEU A 529 -8.46 13.91 -6.43
C LEU A 529 -9.18 15.07 -7.15
N ARG A 530 -10.44 14.86 -7.55
CA ARG A 530 -11.26 15.94 -8.14
C ARG A 530 -11.47 17.11 -7.18
N ALA A 531 -11.62 16.82 -5.88
CA ALA A 531 -11.72 17.85 -4.86
C ALA A 531 -10.38 18.57 -4.65
N VAL A 532 -9.24 17.88 -4.73
CA VAL A 532 -7.91 18.51 -4.69
C VAL A 532 -7.78 19.58 -5.76
N ASP A 533 -8.08 19.26 -7.03
CA ASP A 533 -7.98 20.22 -8.12
C ASP A 533 -8.95 21.40 -7.94
N LYS A 534 -10.22 21.14 -7.58
CA LYS A 534 -11.21 22.21 -7.40
C LYS A 534 -10.85 23.12 -6.22
N VAL A 535 -10.43 22.56 -5.09
CA VAL A 535 -10.06 23.34 -3.89
C VAL A 535 -8.79 24.17 -4.15
N ALA A 536 -7.79 23.60 -4.82
CA ALA A 536 -6.58 24.34 -5.17
C ALA A 536 -6.89 25.54 -6.08
N ASN A 537 -7.72 25.36 -7.11
CA ASN A 537 -8.11 26.46 -7.99
C ASN A 537 -8.89 27.55 -7.24
N LEU A 538 -9.87 27.17 -6.41
CA LEU A 538 -10.65 28.11 -5.61
C LEU A 538 -9.78 28.89 -4.60
N LEU A 539 -8.75 28.25 -4.03
CA LEU A 539 -7.80 28.92 -3.14
C LEU A 539 -6.89 29.87 -3.91
N ALA A 540 -6.40 29.48 -5.09
CA ALA A 540 -5.60 30.36 -5.94
C ALA A 540 -6.38 31.63 -6.32
N ASP A 541 -7.61 31.49 -6.81
CA ASP A 541 -8.48 32.62 -7.14
C ASP A 541 -8.72 33.52 -5.91
N ALA A 542 -8.98 32.92 -4.74
CA ALA A 542 -9.20 33.66 -3.51
C ALA A 542 -7.95 34.39 -2.99
N PHE A 543 -6.75 33.81 -3.18
CA PHE A 543 -5.49 34.46 -2.80
C PHE A 543 -5.21 35.65 -3.71
N ASP A 544 -5.44 35.50 -5.02
CA ASP A 544 -5.32 36.60 -5.98
C ASP A 544 -6.30 37.75 -5.66
N ASP A 545 -7.57 37.42 -5.39
CA ASP A 545 -8.61 38.40 -5.04
C ASP A 545 -8.30 39.17 -3.74
N ALA A 546 -7.74 38.48 -2.74
CA ALA A 546 -7.36 39.06 -1.45
C ALA A 546 -5.95 39.72 -1.45
N GLY A 547 -5.17 39.53 -2.52
CA GLY A 547 -3.79 40.02 -2.63
C GLY A 547 -2.79 39.29 -1.73
N HIS A 548 -3.03 38.01 -1.43
CA HIS A 548 -2.13 37.16 -0.65
C HIS A 548 -1.10 36.48 -1.54
N ASP A 549 0.19 36.61 -1.21
CA ASP A 549 1.29 35.89 -1.87
C ASP A 549 1.65 34.60 -1.09
N TRP A 550 0.63 33.81 -0.74
CA TRP A 550 0.83 32.58 0.02
C TRP A 550 1.17 31.40 -0.89
N PRO A 551 2.23 30.61 -0.58
CA PRO A 551 2.60 29.48 -1.41
C PRO A 551 1.54 28.38 -1.40
N LEU A 552 0.89 28.15 -2.55
CA LEU A 552 -0.02 27.04 -2.75
C LEU A 552 0.73 25.84 -3.35
N LEU A 553 0.69 24.71 -2.64
CA LEU A 553 1.28 23.45 -3.07
C LEU A 553 0.16 22.45 -3.37
N LYS A 554 0.20 21.81 -4.54
CA LYS A 554 -0.81 20.83 -4.93
C LYS A 554 -0.21 19.44 -5.16
N GLN A 555 -0.88 18.40 -4.66
CA GLN A 555 -0.56 17.03 -5.04
C GLN A 555 -0.63 16.87 -6.58
N GLY A 556 0.45 16.33 -7.16
CA GLY A 556 0.59 16.13 -8.61
C GLY A 556 1.59 17.08 -9.28
N GLU A 557 2.03 18.15 -8.60
CA GLU A 557 3.02 19.10 -9.14
C GLU A 557 4.48 18.75 -8.79
N GLY A 558 4.69 17.78 -7.91
CA GLY A 558 6.00 17.32 -7.46
C GLY A 558 5.90 15.99 -6.74
N THR A 559 7.05 15.41 -6.40
CA THR A 559 7.08 14.21 -5.56
C THR A 559 6.55 14.55 -4.17
N ARG A 560 5.99 13.56 -3.47
CA ARG A 560 5.50 13.76 -2.11
C ARG A 560 6.57 14.34 -1.18
N ARG A 561 7.81 13.85 -1.29
CA ARG A 561 8.96 14.30 -0.50
C ARG A 561 9.32 15.75 -0.82
N ASP A 562 9.32 16.14 -2.09
CA ASP A 562 9.57 17.52 -2.52
C ASP A 562 8.52 18.50 -1.98
N LEU A 563 7.23 18.15 -2.10
CA LEU A 563 6.14 18.98 -1.61
C LEU A 563 6.24 19.21 -0.09
N LEU A 564 6.59 18.17 0.68
CA LEU A 564 6.78 18.29 2.13
C LEU A 564 8.04 19.08 2.49
N ASP A 565 9.15 18.89 1.77
CA ASP A 565 10.38 19.65 1.98
C ASP A 565 10.18 21.15 1.70
N ARG A 566 9.44 21.48 0.63
CA ARG A 566 9.01 22.86 0.32
C ARG A 566 8.09 23.39 1.40
N PHE A 567 7.10 22.61 1.83
CA PHE A 567 6.19 22.99 2.91
C PHE A 567 6.94 23.37 4.20
N CYS A 568 7.98 22.63 4.58
CA CYS A 568 8.77 22.96 5.77
C CYS A 568 9.61 24.24 5.65
N LYS A 569 9.93 24.69 4.42
CA LYS A 569 10.84 25.82 4.16
C LYS A 569 10.13 27.13 3.84
N LEU A 570 8.90 27.03 3.37
CA LEU A 570 8.09 28.17 2.95
C LEU A 570 7.37 28.80 4.15
N THR A 571 7.14 30.11 4.08
CA THR A 571 6.34 30.83 5.07
C THR A 571 4.87 30.74 4.68
N HIS A 572 4.02 30.38 5.63
CA HIS A 572 2.56 30.28 5.43
C HIS A 572 2.11 29.39 4.23
N PRO A 573 2.69 28.20 4.02
CA PRO A 573 2.32 27.37 2.88
C PRO A 573 0.96 26.69 3.08
N VAL A 574 0.22 26.54 1.98
CA VAL A 574 -1.03 25.77 1.94
C VAL A 574 -0.84 24.57 1.02
N LEU A 575 -0.91 23.36 1.58
CA LEU A 575 -0.77 22.12 0.82
C LEU A 575 -2.11 21.41 0.67
N VAL A 576 -2.56 21.23 -0.56
CA VAL A 576 -3.81 20.52 -0.89
C VAL A 576 -3.47 19.12 -1.39
N GLY A 577 -3.95 18.11 -0.67
CA GLY A 577 -3.67 16.70 -0.94
C GLY A 577 -4.86 15.78 -0.70
N SER A 578 -4.80 14.58 -1.27
CA SER A 578 -5.79 13.50 -1.09
C SER A 578 -5.38 12.54 0.03
N ALA A 579 -6.04 11.36 0.12
CA ALA A 579 -5.72 10.25 1.03
C ALA A 579 -4.22 9.94 1.16
N SER A 580 -3.42 10.14 0.12
CA SER A 580 -1.96 9.92 0.17
C SER A 580 -1.23 10.83 1.17
N PHE A 581 -1.81 11.98 1.53
CA PHE A 581 -1.29 12.90 2.54
C PHE A 581 -1.89 12.68 3.93
N TRP A 582 -2.80 11.70 4.11
CA TRP A 582 -3.41 11.42 5.41
C TRP A 582 -2.47 10.65 6.34
N GLU A 583 -1.45 9.99 5.78
CA GLU A 583 -0.59 9.04 6.51
C GLU A 583 0.89 9.20 6.19
N GLY A 584 1.78 9.10 7.17
CA GLY A 584 3.23 9.16 6.93
C GLY A 584 3.80 10.57 6.69
N ILE A 585 3.15 11.60 7.24
CA ILE A 585 3.67 12.97 7.32
C ILE A 585 4.03 13.29 8.78
N ASP A 586 5.20 13.89 8.97
CA ASP A 586 5.76 14.32 10.26
C ASP A 586 6.16 15.80 10.15
N LEU A 587 5.25 16.70 10.55
CA LEU A 587 5.42 18.16 10.51
C LEU A 587 5.26 18.72 11.94
N PRO A 588 6.30 18.64 12.78
CA PRO A 588 6.23 19.11 14.17
C PRO A 588 6.35 20.63 14.27
N GLY A 589 5.83 21.19 15.37
CA GLY A 589 5.90 22.60 15.73
C GLY A 589 4.95 23.49 14.94
N ASP A 590 5.27 24.78 14.90
CA ASP A 590 4.46 25.81 14.22
C ASP A 590 4.47 25.69 12.68
N VAL A 591 5.14 24.67 12.14
CA VAL A 591 5.12 24.35 10.69
C VAL A 591 3.71 24.02 10.22
N LEU A 592 2.89 23.37 11.06
CA LEU A 592 1.51 22.99 10.73
C LEU A 592 0.58 23.31 11.91
N THR A 593 -0.25 24.34 11.77
CA THR A 593 -1.18 24.79 12.82
C THR A 593 -2.65 24.74 12.39
N LEU A 594 -2.91 24.35 11.13
CA LEU A 594 -4.26 24.12 10.62
C LEU A 594 -4.30 22.87 9.75
N VAL A 595 -5.18 21.93 10.12
CA VAL A 595 -5.56 20.79 9.27
C VAL A 595 -7.03 20.95 8.90
N ALA A 596 -7.33 20.97 7.60
CA ALA A 596 -8.69 21.11 7.10
C ALA A 596 -9.09 19.87 6.30
N ILE A 597 -10.13 19.17 6.74
CA ILE A 597 -10.68 17.98 6.07
C ILE A 597 -11.98 18.37 5.40
N ASP A 598 -12.09 18.14 4.08
CA ASP A 598 -13.28 18.52 3.32
C ASP A 598 -14.51 17.70 3.75
N LYS A 599 -14.41 16.37 3.72
CA LYS A 599 -15.50 15.42 3.93
C LYS A 599 -15.07 14.28 4.86
N LEU A 600 -16.04 13.62 5.49
CA LEU A 600 -15.75 12.39 6.22
C LEU A 600 -15.17 11.31 5.27
N PRO A 601 -14.08 10.64 5.65
CA PRO A 601 -13.34 9.69 4.80
C PRO A 601 -14.03 8.33 4.74
N PHE A 602 -15.28 8.30 4.31
CA PHE A 602 -15.89 7.03 3.97
C PHE A 602 -15.24 6.51 2.69
N ALA A 603 -14.93 5.21 2.71
CA ALA A 603 -14.37 4.57 1.54
C ALA A 603 -15.31 4.73 0.33
N PRO A 604 -14.78 4.91 -0.88
CA PRO A 604 -15.59 5.10 -2.06
C PRO A 604 -16.52 3.88 -2.26
N PRO A 605 -17.83 4.10 -2.46
CA PRO A 605 -18.78 3.00 -2.65
C PRO A 605 -18.54 2.22 -3.94
N ASP A 606 -17.76 2.78 -4.87
CA ASP A 606 -17.31 2.19 -6.13
C ASP A 606 -16.01 1.37 -5.99
N ASP A 607 -15.44 1.24 -4.78
CA ASP A 607 -14.36 0.28 -4.55
C ASP A 607 -14.94 -1.16 -4.58
N PRO A 608 -14.52 -2.00 -5.54
CA PRO A 608 -15.11 -3.32 -5.75
C PRO A 608 -14.78 -4.31 -4.63
N VAL A 609 -13.61 -4.18 -3.98
CA VAL A 609 -13.21 -5.05 -2.86
C VAL A 609 -14.08 -4.73 -1.65
N ILE A 610 -14.26 -3.44 -1.38
CA ILE A 610 -15.14 -2.99 -0.30
C ILE A 610 -16.57 -3.39 -0.60
N GLU A 611 -17.10 -3.13 -1.80
CA GLU A 611 -18.46 -3.53 -2.17
C GLU A 611 -18.74 -5.01 -1.90
N ALA A 612 -17.80 -5.89 -2.27
CA ALA A 612 -17.93 -7.31 -2.04
C ALA A 612 -17.80 -7.70 -0.55
N ARG A 613 -16.89 -7.08 0.21
CA ARG A 613 -16.85 -7.23 1.68
C ARG A 613 -18.16 -6.80 2.32
N LEU A 614 -18.74 -5.67 1.88
CA LEU A 614 -20.02 -5.19 2.37
C LEU A 614 -21.15 -6.16 2.00
N ARG A 615 -21.16 -6.73 0.79
CA ARG A 615 -22.15 -7.72 0.37
C ARG A 615 -22.05 -9.00 1.21
N ALA A 616 -20.84 -9.48 1.47
CA ALA A 616 -20.61 -10.64 2.32
C ALA A 616 -21.05 -10.41 3.77
N CYS A 617 -20.83 -9.20 4.31
CA CYS A 617 -21.33 -8.80 5.62
C CYS A 617 -22.86 -8.87 5.66
N ARG A 618 -23.57 -8.37 4.63
CA ARG A 618 -25.05 -8.46 4.55
C ARG A 618 -25.54 -9.90 4.50
N ALA A 619 -24.85 -10.76 3.75
CA ALA A 619 -25.25 -12.16 3.56
C ALA A 619 -25.16 -12.98 4.86
N HIS A 620 -24.23 -12.64 5.78
CA HIS A 620 -24.17 -13.22 7.13
C HIS A 620 -25.07 -12.49 8.15
N GLY A 621 -25.99 -11.63 7.70
CA GLY A 621 -26.91 -10.89 8.57
C GLY A 621 -26.32 -9.68 9.30
N GLY A 622 -25.07 -9.30 8.98
CA GLY A 622 -24.40 -8.14 9.55
C GLY A 622 -24.80 -6.81 8.92
N ASN A 623 -24.44 -5.71 9.57
CA ASN A 623 -24.64 -4.34 9.06
C ASN A 623 -23.30 -3.77 8.54
N PRO A 624 -23.10 -3.66 7.21
CA PRO A 624 -21.81 -3.27 6.64
C PRO A 624 -21.41 -1.84 6.97
N PHE A 625 -22.39 -0.95 7.13
CA PHE A 625 -22.12 0.42 7.49
C PHE A 625 -21.50 0.49 8.89
N SER A 626 -22.06 -0.24 9.86
CA SER A 626 -21.53 -0.21 11.23
C SER A 626 -20.31 -1.09 11.46
N GLU A 627 -20.17 -2.21 10.73
CA GLU A 627 -19.12 -3.21 10.97
C GLU A 627 -17.86 -2.99 10.12
N TYR A 628 -17.97 -2.29 8.99
CA TYR A 628 -16.84 -2.02 8.10
C TYR A 628 -16.64 -0.52 7.82
N GLN A 629 -17.62 0.13 7.20
CA GLN A 629 -17.41 1.50 6.69
C GLN A 629 -17.14 2.51 7.81
N LEU A 630 -17.82 2.36 8.96
CA LEU A 630 -17.67 3.27 10.09
C LEU A 630 -16.35 3.08 10.84
N PRO A 631 -15.91 1.85 11.19
CA PRO A 631 -14.54 1.54 11.64
C PRO A 631 -13.44 2.14 10.76
N GLU A 632 -13.46 1.87 9.46
CA GLU A 632 -12.44 2.36 8.51
C GLU A 632 -12.42 3.89 8.48
N ALA A 633 -13.59 4.53 8.37
CA ALA A 633 -13.68 5.99 8.38
C ALA A 633 -13.19 6.60 9.70
N ALA A 634 -13.41 5.94 10.84
CA ALA A 634 -12.90 6.38 12.15
C ALA A 634 -11.36 6.33 12.19
N ILE A 635 -10.78 5.23 11.70
CA ILE A 635 -9.32 5.03 11.60
C ILE A 635 -8.70 6.10 10.70
N SER A 636 -9.21 6.26 9.47
CA SER A 636 -8.70 7.27 8.54
C SER A 636 -8.84 8.69 9.09
N LEU A 637 -9.99 9.02 9.70
CA LEU A 637 -10.20 10.34 10.30
C LEU A 637 -9.21 10.62 11.44
N LYS A 638 -8.93 9.63 12.29
CA LYS A 638 -7.92 9.71 13.36
C LYS A 638 -6.51 9.87 12.79
N GLN A 639 -6.19 9.21 11.68
CA GLN A 639 -4.89 9.36 10.98
C GLN A 639 -4.70 10.75 10.37
N GLY A 640 -5.72 11.31 9.73
CA GLY A 640 -5.71 12.67 9.20
C GLY A 640 -5.63 13.72 10.31
N ALA A 641 -6.42 13.57 11.37
CA ALA A 641 -6.40 14.45 12.54
C ALA A 641 -5.08 14.40 13.32
N GLY A 642 -4.47 13.21 13.41
CA GLY A 642 -3.21 12.99 14.11
C GLY A 642 -2.01 13.71 13.48
N ARG A 643 -2.17 14.36 12.32
CA ARG A 643 -1.16 15.23 11.69
C ARG A 643 -0.95 16.54 12.46
N LEU A 644 -1.98 17.03 13.15
CA LEU A 644 -1.98 18.33 13.82
C LEU A 644 -1.02 18.38 15.03
N ILE A 645 -1.00 17.33 15.85
CA ILE A 645 -0.21 17.31 17.10
C ILE A 645 0.79 16.14 17.06
N ARG A 646 2.09 16.49 16.97
CA ARG A 646 3.25 15.60 16.90
C ARG A 646 4.19 15.74 18.10
N THR A 647 4.16 16.87 18.79
CA THR A 647 4.97 17.18 19.97
C THR A 647 4.13 17.79 21.11
N GLU A 648 4.72 17.89 22.29
CA GLU A 648 4.12 18.52 23.48
C GLU A 648 3.91 20.03 23.33
N SER A 649 4.62 20.68 22.41
CA SER A 649 4.48 22.11 22.12
C SER A 649 3.57 22.41 20.93
N ASP A 650 3.16 21.38 20.18
CA ASP A 650 2.32 21.59 19.00
C ASP A 650 0.93 22.06 19.41
N TRP A 651 0.31 22.86 18.56
CA TRP A 651 -1.02 23.36 18.79
C TRP A 651 -1.68 23.73 17.46
N GLY A 652 -3.00 23.82 17.43
CA GLY A 652 -3.68 24.29 16.23
C GLY A 652 -5.14 23.89 16.13
N VAL A 653 -5.69 24.01 14.93
CA VAL A 653 -7.11 23.78 14.65
C VAL A 653 -7.28 22.64 13.66
N LEU A 654 -8.22 21.74 13.96
CA LEU A 654 -8.73 20.76 13.02
C LEU A 654 -10.10 21.21 12.53
N MET A 655 -10.19 21.65 11.28
CA MET A 655 -11.47 21.95 10.63
C MET A 655 -12.00 20.70 9.92
N VAL A 656 -13.26 20.34 10.15
CA VAL A 656 -13.96 19.30 9.39
C VAL A 656 -15.20 19.90 8.73
N GLY A 657 -15.19 20.02 7.40
CA GLY A 657 -16.26 20.65 6.60
C GLY A 657 -17.57 19.86 6.55
N ASP A 658 -17.61 18.65 7.09
CA ASP A 658 -18.74 17.74 7.00
C ASP A 658 -19.61 17.77 8.26
N ALA A 659 -20.77 18.42 8.15
CA ALA A 659 -21.71 18.58 9.28
C ALA A 659 -22.24 17.23 9.80
N ARG A 660 -22.18 16.15 9.01
CA ARG A 660 -22.61 14.80 9.41
C ARG A 660 -21.84 14.28 10.64
N LEU A 661 -20.64 14.78 10.90
CA LEU A 661 -19.88 14.45 12.11
C LEU A 661 -20.65 14.78 13.40
N VAL A 662 -21.47 15.82 13.37
CA VAL A 662 -22.26 16.30 14.51
C VAL A 662 -23.73 15.92 14.37
N GLU A 663 -24.28 16.03 13.15
CA GLU A 663 -25.72 15.93 12.91
C GLU A 663 -26.24 14.49 12.79
N LYS A 664 -25.40 13.55 12.35
CA LYS A 664 -25.82 12.15 12.21
C LYS A 664 -25.53 11.33 13.47
N PRO A 665 -26.38 10.35 13.84
CA PRO A 665 -26.17 9.52 15.03
C PRO A 665 -24.82 8.80 15.07
N TYR A 666 -24.34 8.34 13.91
CA TYR A 666 -23.04 7.67 13.79
C TYR A 666 -21.85 8.62 13.96
N GLY A 667 -22.05 9.93 13.80
CA GLY A 667 -21.01 10.94 13.99
C GLY A 667 -20.41 10.88 15.39
N LYS A 668 -21.23 10.52 16.40
CA LYS A 668 -20.76 10.25 17.77
C LYS A 668 -19.69 9.16 17.88
N ARG A 669 -19.75 8.15 17.02
CA ARG A 669 -18.75 7.08 16.99
C ARG A 669 -17.45 7.55 16.32
N LEU A 670 -17.55 8.36 15.26
CA LEU A 670 -16.39 8.92 14.57
C LEU A 670 -15.60 9.89 15.45
N TRP A 671 -16.27 10.88 16.06
CA TRP A 671 -15.54 11.87 16.85
C TRP A 671 -15.02 11.30 18.19
N ARG A 672 -15.63 10.26 18.75
CA ARG A 672 -15.06 9.54 19.92
C ARG A 672 -13.77 8.80 19.58
N GLY A 673 -13.54 8.47 18.31
CA GLY A 673 -12.28 7.91 17.83
C GLY A 673 -11.18 8.97 17.72
N LEU A 674 -11.52 10.25 17.59
CA LEU A 674 -10.52 11.32 17.55
C LEU A 674 -9.87 11.52 18.92
N PRO A 675 -8.65 12.09 18.96
CA PRO A 675 -8.10 12.63 20.20
C PRO A 675 -9.10 13.59 20.88
N PRO A 676 -9.06 13.73 22.21
CA PRO A 676 -10.02 14.52 22.97
C PRO A 676 -9.79 16.04 22.82
N PHE A 677 -9.94 16.55 21.60
CA PHE A 677 -9.83 17.98 21.30
C PHE A 677 -10.91 18.80 22.01
N ALA A 678 -10.61 20.06 22.30
CA ALA A 678 -11.66 21.06 22.54
C ALA A 678 -12.54 21.16 21.29
N ARG A 679 -13.82 21.55 21.43
CA ARG A 679 -14.78 21.46 20.32
C ARG A 679 -15.58 22.75 20.20
N THR A 680 -15.73 23.23 18.98
CA THR A 680 -16.59 24.37 18.67
C THR A 680 -17.29 24.24 17.31
N ARG A 681 -18.39 24.97 17.17
CA ARG A 681 -19.07 25.21 15.89
C ARG A 681 -19.05 26.69 15.50
N GLU A 682 -18.49 27.55 16.34
CA GLU A 682 -18.49 29.00 16.14
C GLU A 682 -17.11 29.46 15.66
N LEU A 683 -17.07 30.15 14.53
CA LEU A 683 -15.82 30.64 13.93
C LEU A 683 -15.08 31.61 14.89
N GLU A 684 -15.82 32.44 15.62
CA GLU A 684 -15.26 33.43 16.55
C GLU A 684 -14.41 32.78 17.67
N GLU A 685 -14.82 31.60 18.16
CA GLU A 685 -14.07 30.86 19.18
C GLU A 685 -12.74 30.33 18.61
N VAL A 686 -12.73 29.94 17.33
CA VAL A 686 -11.51 29.51 16.63
C VAL A 686 -10.54 30.67 16.48
N LEU A 687 -11.02 31.84 16.06
CA LEU A 687 -10.20 33.05 15.94
C LEU A 687 -9.68 33.51 17.31
N ALA A 688 -10.49 33.37 18.37
CA ALA A 688 -10.06 33.66 19.74
C ALA A 688 -9.01 32.65 20.24
N PHE A 689 -9.10 31.39 19.84
CA PHE A 689 -8.06 30.39 20.14
C PHE A 689 -6.72 30.75 19.51
N TYR A 690 -6.69 31.13 18.22
CA TYR A 690 -5.45 31.57 17.56
C TYR A 690 -4.85 32.79 18.25
N ARG A 691 -5.66 33.82 18.58
CA ARG A 691 -5.17 35.00 19.31
C ARG A 691 -4.53 34.64 20.64
N ARG A 692 -5.18 33.79 21.46
CA ARG A 692 -4.66 33.37 22.76
C ARG A 692 -3.35 32.56 22.69
N LYS A 693 -3.08 31.86 21.59
CA LYS A 693 -1.85 31.07 21.41
C LYS A 693 -0.70 31.91 20.82
N GLN A 694 -1.02 33.07 20.25
CA GLN A 694 -0.05 34.03 19.71
C GLN A 694 0.38 35.08 20.74
N GLU A 695 -0.42 35.30 21.79
CA GLU A 695 -0.08 36.05 23.01
C GLU A 695 0.93 35.28 23.88
#